data_AF-A0A7S3TQ12-F1
#
_entry.id   AF-A0A7S3TQ12-F1
#
_cell.length_a   1.000
_cell.length_b   1.000
_cell.length_c   1.000
_cell.angle_alpha   90.00
_cell.angle_beta   90.00
_cell.angle_gamma   90.00
#
_symmetry.space_group_name_H-M   'P 1'
#
loop_
_entity.id
_entity.type
_entity.pdbx_description
1 polymer ?
#
loop_
_entity_poly.entity_id
_entity_poly.type
_entity_poly.pdbx_seq_one_letter_code
_entity_poly.pdbx_strand_id
1 'polypeptide(L)'
;MTCSQAPWAGALLEALSPQRRGGGVRLLAIGAAVPRAVRGWADTLWVASVPHAYAFPRCSAAVHHGGAGTSAAAAAAGLPAVVVPFLAWSDQSSFAAWLVSRSAAVHLPPSSRSAAHFAGAVAAVMGGAPALRRGATALAGELRRSSPAGEAAVAALDAHFAAAGGGGGGGGGEVMAQLEALRSLGGSDAAKLRSGLYCLLRDSAVAPLRTYALRDAWLASLSKELPAHPLYKPDWPLRHRAIDLRVHDLPHASSMIEWWYFHAHLAAADGTPYCAFAALFRVRVGGELLCHAHASLLCRGETHAYYSCGEPHAAAAVLRHRQPRRTDYFERAMHEAMAKGALPLPDATAARRFTVRTDAFGIEADRLSMSKDEASGSYRVCLSADPAAPAGTGAGFGFDLTFCATKPPVRNGVDGVSPGAESADAMYYYSITRMQARGSVIEPPPTPAPPTPAPLPPTPNAGSSNGHADGNDANGRAANGVDNGRAANGLDSGVVNGRANGHAAGAGAVALPVQGDGWYDHEFGGDGAKGEAPTGDAASPGVGGGGLGLPDVQWVWAGLQLDDGSEVVYARTLDTTSLGSIVDKAVLVGRDGASRNADAEMAQVGAWTSLRTFIKYGCRWALRVPSEELVLELAAVADDQELISVIATPAYWEGQVRVTGSRRGVPVCGVGFVEQYFGAQNHDFRTMLGGVSEVVLRNVEAVYPLAPSRQHLVELTISPDPPRAPPISPYLGP
;
A
#
# COMPACT_ATOMS: atom_id res chain seq x y z
N MET A 1 -7.54 -21.32 -36.76
CA MET A 1 -8.52 -22.27 -36.18
C MET A 1 -9.25 -21.59 -35.04
N THR A 2 -10.59 -21.70 -34.92
CA THR A 2 -11.34 -21.09 -33.81
C THR A 2 -12.17 -22.13 -33.06
N CYS A 3 -12.09 -22.13 -31.73
CA CYS A 3 -12.96 -22.92 -30.85
C CYS A 3 -13.91 -21.94 -30.14
N SER A 4 -15.08 -21.69 -30.73
CA SER A 4 -15.92 -20.55 -30.34
C SER A 4 -16.87 -20.86 -29.19
N GLN A 5 -16.97 -19.94 -28.24
CA GLN A 5 -18.18 -19.72 -27.45
C GLN A 5 -18.84 -18.40 -27.89
N ALA A 6 -20.16 -18.31 -27.71
CA ALA A 6 -21.00 -17.24 -28.27
C ALA A 6 -20.56 -15.76 -28.04
N PRO A 7 -19.94 -15.35 -26.91
CA PRO A 7 -19.80 -13.92 -26.57
C PRO A 7 -18.83 -13.12 -27.43
N TRP A 8 -17.79 -13.73 -28.00
CA TRP A 8 -16.75 -13.02 -28.76
C TRP A 8 -16.60 -13.47 -30.20
N ALA A 9 -17.39 -14.47 -30.61
CA ALA A 9 -17.38 -14.96 -31.98
C ALA A 9 -17.66 -13.82 -32.98
N GLY A 10 -18.61 -12.92 -32.70
CA GLY A 10 -18.95 -11.80 -33.58
C GLY A 10 -17.77 -10.88 -33.89
N ALA A 11 -17.10 -10.37 -32.84
CA ALA A 11 -15.96 -9.46 -32.99
C ALA A 11 -14.76 -10.11 -33.69
N LEU A 12 -14.48 -11.39 -33.41
CA LEU A 12 -13.44 -12.14 -34.11
C LEU A 12 -13.78 -12.31 -35.60
N LEU A 13 -15.03 -12.62 -35.91
CA LEU A 13 -15.49 -12.82 -37.28
C LEU A 13 -15.46 -11.51 -38.09
N GLU A 14 -15.82 -10.39 -37.46
CA GLU A 14 -15.68 -9.06 -38.03
C GLU A 14 -14.21 -8.74 -38.36
N ALA A 15 -13.30 -9.04 -37.43
CA ALA A 15 -11.85 -8.86 -37.62
C ALA A 15 -11.27 -9.68 -38.79
N LEU A 16 -11.83 -10.87 -39.04
CA LEU A 16 -11.40 -11.76 -40.11
C LEU A 16 -12.01 -11.39 -41.48
N SER A 17 -13.01 -10.50 -41.54
CA SER A 17 -13.70 -10.16 -42.78
C SER A 17 -12.84 -9.40 -43.82
N PRO A 18 -11.96 -8.43 -43.46
CA PRO A 18 -11.13 -7.70 -44.42
C PRO A 18 -9.94 -8.53 -44.92
N GLN A 19 -9.36 -9.38 -44.05
CA GLN A 19 -8.21 -10.24 -44.37
C GLN A 19 -8.52 -11.31 -45.43
N ARG A 20 -9.81 -11.54 -45.73
CA ARG A 20 -10.29 -12.53 -46.71
C ARG A 20 -10.49 -11.98 -48.11
N ARG A 21 -10.76 -10.67 -48.25
CA ARG A 21 -10.89 -10.03 -49.56
C ARG A 21 -9.57 -10.00 -50.35
N GLY A 22 -8.45 -10.30 -49.69
CA GLY A 22 -7.10 -10.40 -50.29
C GLY A 22 -6.56 -11.82 -50.54
N GLY A 23 -7.37 -12.88 -50.44
CA GLY A 23 -7.05 -14.22 -50.98
C GLY A 23 -6.00 -15.08 -50.25
N GLY A 24 -5.67 -14.83 -48.98
CA GLY A 24 -4.55 -15.52 -48.30
C GLY A 24 -4.86 -16.44 -47.10
N VAL A 25 -6.06 -16.39 -46.49
CA VAL A 25 -6.32 -17.06 -45.19
C VAL A 25 -7.55 -17.96 -45.24
N ARG A 26 -7.34 -19.27 -45.01
CA ARG A 26 -8.41 -20.28 -44.87
C ARG A 26 -8.76 -20.49 -43.39
N LEU A 27 -10.06 -20.55 -43.08
CA LEU A 27 -10.55 -20.68 -41.70
C LEU A 27 -11.11 -22.09 -41.43
N LEU A 28 -10.57 -22.76 -40.40
CA LEU A 28 -11.19 -23.94 -39.78
C LEU A 28 -11.93 -23.50 -38.50
N ALA A 29 -13.26 -23.60 -38.49
CA ALA A 29 -14.12 -23.23 -37.36
C ALA A 29 -14.71 -24.49 -36.71
N ILE A 30 -14.61 -24.59 -35.38
CA ILE A 30 -14.92 -25.82 -34.65
C ILE A 30 -15.93 -25.55 -33.54
N GLY A 31 -16.94 -26.41 -33.47
CA GLY A 31 -17.92 -26.44 -32.38
C GLY A 31 -19.34 -26.10 -32.83
N ALA A 32 -20.30 -26.60 -32.07
CA ALA A 32 -21.73 -26.42 -32.35
C ALA A 32 -22.20 -24.95 -32.22
N ALA A 33 -21.49 -24.15 -31.41
CA ALA A 33 -21.81 -22.74 -31.13
C ALA A 33 -21.29 -21.74 -32.18
N VAL A 34 -20.68 -22.21 -33.29
CA VAL A 34 -20.26 -21.35 -34.38
C VAL A 34 -21.50 -20.75 -35.09
N PRO A 35 -21.59 -19.42 -35.25
CA PRO A 35 -22.74 -18.78 -35.89
C PRO A 35 -23.02 -19.33 -37.29
N ARG A 36 -24.30 -19.57 -37.62
CA ARG A 36 -24.70 -20.15 -38.93
C ARG A 36 -24.17 -19.37 -40.13
N ALA A 37 -24.08 -18.04 -40.00
CA ALA A 37 -23.53 -17.15 -41.04
C ALA A 37 -22.12 -17.54 -41.49
N VAL A 38 -21.29 -18.08 -40.58
CA VAL A 38 -19.90 -18.48 -40.84
C VAL A 38 -19.80 -19.73 -41.71
N ARG A 39 -20.83 -20.58 -41.70
CA ARG A 39 -20.84 -21.85 -42.46
C ARG A 39 -20.97 -21.65 -43.97
N GLY A 40 -21.48 -20.49 -44.40
CA GLY A 40 -21.62 -20.12 -45.81
C GLY A 40 -20.45 -19.29 -46.36
N TRP A 41 -19.40 -19.07 -45.57
CA TRP A 41 -18.29 -18.22 -45.98
C TRP A 41 -17.32 -18.94 -46.94
N ALA A 42 -16.99 -18.31 -48.08
CA ALA A 42 -15.98 -18.82 -49.02
C ALA A 42 -14.60 -18.93 -48.36
N ASP A 43 -13.94 -20.09 -48.40
CA ASP A 43 -12.70 -20.41 -47.65
C ASP A 43 -12.85 -20.63 -46.13
N THR A 44 -14.04 -21.03 -45.68
CA THR A 44 -14.25 -21.57 -44.31
C THR A 44 -14.69 -23.03 -44.36
N LEU A 45 -14.02 -23.88 -43.59
CA LEU A 45 -14.49 -25.22 -43.26
C LEU A 45 -15.01 -25.21 -41.83
N TRP A 46 -16.28 -25.53 -41.65
CA TRP A 46 -16.87 -25.74 -40.33
C TRP A 46 -17.00 -27.23 -40.02
N VAL A 47 -16.63 -27.61 -38.80
CA VAL A 47 -16.80 -28.97 -38.28
C VAL A 47 -17.35 -28.94 -36.87
N ALA A 48 -18.15 -29.95 -36.50
CA ALA A 48 -18.70 -30.05 -35.15
C ALA A 48 -17.60 -30.33 -34.11
N SER A 49 -16.63 -31.16 -34.46
CA SER A 49 -15.44 -31.49 -33.67
C SER A 49 -14.34 -32.00 -34.59
N VAL A 50 -13.07 -31.84 -34.20
CA VAL A 50 -11.91 -32.42 -34.88
C VAL A 50 -10.80 -32.69 -33.86
N PRO A 51 -10.06 -33.80 -33.97
CA PRO A 51 -8.89 -34.04 -33.13
C PRO A 51 -7.85 -32.93 -33.31
N HIS A 52 -7.58 -32.17 -32.24
CA HIS A 52 -6.62 -31.06 -32.28
C HIS A 52 -5.21 -31.49 -32.65
N ALA A 53 -4.77 -32.67 -32.20
CA ALA A 53 -3.48 -33.26 -32.58
C ALA A 53 -3.34 -33.48 -34.10
N TYR A 54 -4.45 -33.71 -34.80
CA TYR A 54 -4.47 -33.82 -36.26
C TYR A 54 -4.56 -32.43 -36.93
N ALA A 55 -5.42 -31.54 -36.44
CA ALA A 55 -5.69 -30.27 -37.09
C ALA A 55 -4.58 -29.21 -36.89
N PHE A 56 -4.05 -29.08 -35.67
CA PHE A 56 -3.13 -28.00 -35.30
C PHE A 56 -1.80 -27.97 -36.05
N PRO A 57 -1.14 -29.12 -36.34
CA PRO A 57 0.10 -29.10 -37.13
C PRO A 57 -0.05 -28.54 -38.55
N ARG A 58 -1.29 -28.48 -39.07
CA ARG A 58 -1.62 -27.96 -40.41
C ARG A 58 -2.15 -26.53 -40.38
N CYS A 59 -2.26 -25.93 -39.19
CA CYS A 59 -2.75 -24.57 -39.01
C CYS A 59 -1.58 -23.59 -38.90
N SER A 60 -1.79 -22.35 -39.37
CA SER A 60 -0.84 -21.26 -39.15
C SER A 60 -0.99 -20.64 -37.77
N ALA A 61 -2.21 -20.51 -37.24
CA ALA A 61 -2.47 -20.05 -35.88
C ALA A 61 -3.80 -20.59 -35.31
N ALA A 62 -3.94 -20.55 -33.98
CA ALA A 62 -5.18 -20.86 -33.27
C ALA A 62 -5.76 -19.62 -32.56
N VAL A 63 -7.08 -19.58 -32.40
CA VAL A 63 -7.80 -18.66 -31.52
C VAL A 63 -8.73 -19.49 -30.66
N HIS A 64 -8.56 -19.49 -29.34
CA HIS A 64 -9.34 -20.35 -28.46
C HIS A 64 -9.54 -19.72 -27.09
N HIS A 65 -10.48 -20.27 -26.32
CA HIS A 65 -10.84 -19.73 -25.01
C HIS A 65 -9.87 -20.08 -23.87
N GLY A 66 -8.72 -20.69 -24.14
CA GLY A 66 -7.74 -21.06 -23.10
C GLY A 66 -8.00 -22.34 -22.32
N GLY A 67 -8.91 -23.22 -22.74
CA GLY A 67 -9.10 -24.52 -22.07
C GLY A 67 -7.83 -25.39 -22.09
N ALA A 68 -7.53 -26.06 -20.96
CA ALA A 68 -6.29 -26.80 -20.72
C ALA A 68 -5.86 -27.72 -21.88
N GLY A 69 -6.75 -28.59 -22.36
CA GLY A 69 -6.45 -29.53 -23.45
C GLY A 69 -6.19 -28.85 -24.80
N THR A 70 -6.90 -27.75 -25.09
CA THR A 70 -6.71 -26.97 -26.33
C THR A 70 -5.39 -26.20 -26.28
N SER A 71 -5.07 -25.59 -25.14
CA SER A 71 -3.81 -24.89 -24.89
C SER A 71 -2.61 -25.83 -25.00
N ALA A 72 -2.70 -27.02 -24.38
CA ALA A 72 -1.66 -28.05 -24.44
C ALA A 72 -1.46 -28.58 -25.87
N ALA A 73 -2.55 -28.84 -26.60
CA ALA A 73 -2.45 -29.31 -27.97
C ALA A 73 -1.86 -28.24 -28.90
N ALA A 74 -2.19 -26.96 -28.72
CA ALA A 74 -1.61 -25.86 -29.50
C ALA A 74 -0.10 -25.73 -29.22
N ALA A 75 0.30 -25.80 -27.94
CA ALA A 75 1.69 -25.78 -27.53
C ALA A 75 2.48 -26.97 -28.10
N ALA A 76 1.95 -28.19 -28.02
CA ALA A 76 2.61 -29.40 -28.55
C ALA A 76 2.79 -29.33 -30.09
N ALA A 77 1.82 -28.74 -30.79
CA ALA A 77 1.88 -28.53 -32.23
C ALA A 77 2.86 -27.43 -32.64
N GLY A 78 3.33 -26.59 -31.71
CA GLY A 78 4.13 -25.40 -32.02
C GLY A 78 3.32 -24.31 -32.70
N LEU A 79 2.04 -24.24 -32.35
CA LEU A 79 1.07 -23.36 -32.98
C LEU A 79 0.89 -22.09 -32.14
N PRO A 80 1.27 -20.90 -32.65
CA PRO A 80 0.96 -19.64 -32.01
C PRO A 80 -0.54 -19.46 -31.84
N ALA A 81 -0.94 -18.95 -30.68
CA ALA A 81 -2.35 -18.85 -30.30
C ALA A 81 -2.76 -17.44 -29.89
N VAL A 82 -4.01 -17.07 -30.17
CA VAL A 82 -4.72 -15.99 -29.48
C VAL A 82 -5.63 -16.64 -28.44
N VAL A 83 -5.39 -16.33 -27.18
CA VAL A 83 -6.14 -16.92 -26.06
C VAL A 83 -7.13 -15.89 -25.54
N VAL A 84 -8.42 -16.25 -25.50
CA VAL A 84 -9.52 -15.35 -25.12
C VAL A 84 -10.36 -15.99 -24.01
N PRO A 85 -9.93 -15.88 -22.74
CA PRO A 85 -10.67 -16.44 -21.61
C PRO A 85 -12.12 -15.95 -21.59
N PHE A 86 -13.06 -16.83 -21.25
CA PHE A 86 -14.49 -16.50 -21.16
C PHE A 86 -14.80 -15.61 -19.95
N LEU A 87 -14.14 -15.87 -18.82
CA LEU A 87 -14.20 -15.07 -17.59
C LEU A 87 -12.76 -14.74 -17.18
N ALA A 88 -12.51 -13.50 -16.73
CA ALA A 88 -11.16 -13.06 -16.35
C ALA A 88 -10.55 -13.92 -15.22
N TRP A 89 -11.40 -14.52 -14.39
CA TRP A 89 -11.04 -15.23 -13.16
C TRP A 89 -10.92 -16.75 -13.30
N SER A 90 -11.14 -17.32 -14.49
CA SER A 90 -11.07 -18.78 -14.70
C SER A 90 -9.63 -19.28 -14.92
N ASP A 91 -9.47 -20.61 -14.86
CA ASP A 91 -8.23 -21.32 -15.20
C ASP A 91 -7.68 -20.97 -16.60
N GLN A 92 -8.58 -20.61 -17.52
CA GLN A 92 -8.27 -20.16 -18.88
C GLN A 92 -7.31 -18.97 -18.95
N SER A 93 -7.44 -18.00 -18.04
CA SER A 93 -6.53 -16.84 -17.95
C SER A 93 -5.13 -17.26 -17.53
N SER A 94 -5.01 -18.28 -16.68
CA SER A 94 -3.73 -18.84 -16.24
C SER A 94 -3.02 -19.55 -17.38
N PHE A 95 -3.75 -20.33 -18.20
CA PHE A 95 -3.19 -20.94 -19.40
C PHE A 95 -2.81 -19.90 -20.47
N ALA A 96 -3.55 -18.79 -20.56
CA ALA A 96 -3.18 -17.67 -21.41
C ALA A 96 -1.86 -17.03 -20.96
N ALA A 97 -1.72 -16.73 -19.67
CA ALA A 97 -0.50 -16.16 -19.09
C ALA A 97 0.71 -17.08 -19.29
N TRP A 98 0.54 -18.39 -19.08
CA TRP A 98 1.60 -19.38 -19.35
C TRP A 98 2.04 -19.36 -20.82
N LEU A 99 1.12 -19.40 -21.78
CA LEU A 99 1.51 -19.36 -23.20
C LEU A 99 2.16 -18.02 -23.59
N VAL A 100 1.73 -16.91 -23.00
CA VAL A 100 2.35 -15.58 -23.22
C VAL A 100 3.76 -15.52 -22.65
N SER A 101 4.01 -16.04 -21.44
CA SER A 101 5.35 -16.04 -20.83
C SER A 101 6.37 -16.85 -21.64
N ARG A 102 5.90 -17.83 -22.42
CA ARG A 102 6.71 -18.63 -23.35
C ARG A 102 6.81 -18.01 -24.75
N SER A 103 6.32 -16.79 -24.93
CA SER A 103 6.21 -16.13 -26.24
C SER A 103 5.50 -17.02 -27.28
N ALA A 104 4.49 -17.76 -26.87
CA ALA A 104 3.74 -18.69 -27.74
C ALA A 104 2.30 -18.22 -28.01
N ALA A 105 1.82 -17.17 -27.33
CA ALA A 105 0.48 -16.65 -27.51
C ALA A 105 0.35 -15.14 -27.31
N VAL A 106 -0.78 -14.60 -27.77
CA VAL A 106 -1.32 -13.29 -27.39
C VAL A 106 -2.56 -13.52 -26.52
N HIS A 107 -2.61 -12.88 -25.35
CA HIS A 107 -3.78 -12.92 -24.48
C HIS A 107 -4.69 -11.72 -24.74
N LEU A 108 -5.97 -11.97 -25.03
CA LEU A 108 -7.00 -10.93 -25.11
C LEU A 108 -7.94 -11.07 -23.90
N PRO A 109 -7.88 -10.15 -22.93
CA PRO A 109 -8.76 -10.19 -21.77
C PRO A 109 -10.21 -9.85 -22.16
N PRO A 110 -11.20 -10.16 -21.30
CA PRO A 110 -12.62 -9.90 -21.59
C PRO A 110 -12.96 -8.45 -21.97
N SER A 111 -12.22 -7.48 -21.43
CA SER A 111 -12.34 -6.04 -21.72
C SER A 111 -11.84 -5.64 -23.11
N SER A 112 -11.05 -6.48 -23.80
CA SER A 112 -10.41 -6.18 -25.08
C SER A 112 -11.01 -6.96 -26.26
N ARG A 113 -12.26 -7.42 -26.17
CA ARG A 113 -12.94 -8.24 -27.20
C ARG A 113 -13.54 -7.41 -28.35
N SER A 114 -12.79 -6.46 -28.90
CA SER A 114 -13.22 -5.70 -30.09
C SER A 114 -12.60 -6.26 -31.38
N ALA A 115 -13.24 -6.01 -32.52
CA ALA A 115 -12.74 -6.45 -33.82
C ALA A 115 -11.32 -5.93 -34.12
N ALA A 116 -10.98 -4.72 -33.68
CA ALA A 116 -9.65 -4.14 -33.84
C ALA A 116 -8.57 -4.92 -33.05
N HIS A 117 -8.83 -5.24 -31.79
CA HIS A 117 -7.91 -6.03 -30.97
C HIS A 117 -7.74 -7.45 -31.52
N PHE A 118 -8.83 -8.07 -31.99
CA PHE A 118 -8.76 -9.36 -32.68
C PHE A 118 -7.94 -9.30 -33.96
N ALA A 119 -8.10 -8.25 -34.77
CA ALA A 119 -7.34 -8.08 -36.01
C ALA A 119 -5.83 -7.97 -35.73
N GLY A 120 -5.45 -7.17 -34.72
CA GLY A 120 -4.07 -7.03 -34.28
C GLY A 120 -3.48 -8.33 -33.74
N ALA A 121 -4.21 -9.02 -32.86
CA ALA A 121 -3.76 -10.28 -32.29
C ALA A 121 -3.61 -11.39 -33.34
N VAL A 122 -4.57 -11.51 -34.27
CA VAL A 122 -4.51 -12.46 -35.39
C VAL A 122 -3.34 -12.12 -36.32
N ALA A 123 -3.13 -10.85 -36.66
CA ALA A 123 -2.00 -10.44 -37.48
C ALA A 123 -0.66 -10.79 -36.83
N ALA A 124 -0.52 -10.58 -35.52
CA ALA A 124 0.68 -10.93 -34.77
C ALA A 124 1.00 -12.43 -34.86
N VAL A 125 0.03 -13.32 -34.60
CA VAL A 125 0.24 -14.78 -34.62
C VAL A 125 0.39 -15.36 -36.04
N MET A 126 -0.16 -14.70 -37.06
CA MET A 126 -0.11 -15.15 -38.46
C MET A 126 1.18 -14.74 -39.19
N GLY A 127 2.02 -13.88 -38.61
CA GLY A 127 3.29 -13.50 -39.21
C GLY A 127 3.84 -12.13 -38.79
N GLY A 128 3.02 -11.28 -38.17
CA GLY A 128 3.43 -9.94 -37.72
C GLY A 128 4.43 -9.94 -36.57
N ALA A 129 4.55 -11.04 -35.82
CA ALA A 129 5.52 -11.19 -34.74
C ALA A 129 6.29 -12.52 -34.87
N PRO A 130 7.46 -12.54 -35.53
CA PRO A 130 8.28 -13.74 -35.67
C PRO A 130 8.68 -14.39 -34.34
N ALA A 131 8.75 -13.60 -33.27
CA ALA A 131 9.01 -14.07 -31.91
C ALA A 131 7.94 -15.07 -31.42
N LEU A 132 6.66 -14.87 -31.77
CA LEU A 132 5.58 -15.76 -31.36
C LEU A 132 5.71 -17.16 -31.98
N ARG A 133 6.13 -17.21 -33.25
CA ARG A 133 6.41 -18.47 -33.93
C ARG A 133 7.60 -19.18 -33.31
N ARG A 134 8.70 -18.45 -33.04
CA ARG A 134 9.89 -19.03 -32.41
C ARG A 134 9.59 -19.57 -31.02
N GLY A 135 8.85 -18.83 -30.19
CA GLY A 135 8.45 -19.26 -28.86
C GLY A 135 7.54 -20.50 -28.89
N ALA A 136 6.54 -20.51 -29.78
CA ALA A 136 5.69 -21.69 -29.96
C ALA A 136 6.48 -22.93 -30.42
N THR A 137 7.38 -22.79 -31.40
CA THR A 137 8.24 -23.90 -31.87
C THR A 137 9.19 -24.38 -30.76
N ALA A 138 9.80 -23.46 -30.00
CA ALA A 138 10.67 -23.82 -28.88
C ALA A 138 9.92 -24.58 -27.79
N LEU A 139 8.71 -24.12 -27.44
CA LEU A 139 7.83 -24.78 -26.49
C LEU A 139 7.41 -26.17 -26.97
N ALA A 140 7.07 -26.32 -28.26
CA ALA A 140 6.76 -27.62 -28.84
C ALA A 140 7.96 -28.59 -28.79
N GLY A 141 9.16 -28.10 -29.09
CA GLY A 141 10.38 -28.87 -28.98
C GLY A 141 10.63 -29.32 -27.53
N GLU A 142 10.29 -28.48 -26.56
CA GLU A 142 10.36 -28.82 -25.14
C GLU A 142 9.33 -29.86 -24.70
N LEU A 143 8.11 -29.79 -25.24
CA LEU A 143 7.04 -30.73 -24.93
C LEU A 143 7.23 -32.10 -25.62
N ARG A 144 7.83 -32.13 -26.80
CA ARG A 144 8.10 -33.38 -27.56
C ARG A 144 9.32 -34.15 -27.07
N ARG A 145 10.19 -33.52 -26.29
CA ARG A 145 11.26 -34.25 -25.61
C ARG A 145 10.59 -35.12 -24.54
N SER A 146 10.34 -36.38 -24.89
CA SER A 146 10.02 -37.41 -23.91
C SER A 146 11.13 -37.44 -22.88
N SER A 147 10.76 -37.23 -21.62
CA SER A 147 11.68 -37.45 -20.52
C SER A 147 11.26 -38.73 -19.80
N PRO A 148 12.22 -39.56 -19.37
CA PRO A 148 11.94 -40.71 -18.51
C PRO A 148 11.09 -40.33 -17.28
N ALA A 149 11.21 -39.07 -16.82
CA ALA A 149 10.41 -38.51 -15.74
C ALA A 149 8.93 -38.26 -16.12
N GLY A 150 8.66 -37.76 -17.32
CA GLY A 150 7.30 -37.59 -17.82
C GLY A 150 6.60 -38.94 -18.03
N GLU A 151 7.32 -39.92 -18.56
CA GLU A 151 6.82 -41.29 -18.73
C GLU A 151 6.61 -41.99 -17.38
N ALA A 152 7.52 -41.80 -16.42
CA ALA A 152 7.34 -42.30 -15.06
C ALA A 152 6.15 -41.63 -14.33
N ALA A 153 5.94 -40.33 -14.50
CA ALA A 153 4.81 -39.62 -13.93
C ALA A 153 3.47 -40.08 -14.53
N VAL A 154 3.41 -40.27 -15.86
CA VAL A 154 2.23 -40.83 -16.53
C VAL A 154 1.99 -42.27 -16.11
N ALA A 155 3.01 -43.12 -16.05
CA ALA A 155 2.88 -44.50 -15.58
C ALA A 155 2.42 -44.58 -14.12
N ALA A 156 2.91 -43.69 -13.24
CA ALA A 156 2.48 -43.61 -11.85
C ALA A 156 1.02 -43.14 -11.71
N LEU A 157 0.60 -42.15 -12.52
CA LEU A 157 -0.78 -41.69 -12.56
C LEU A 157 -1.72 -42.75 -13.14
N ASP A 158 -1.33 -43.43 -14.22
CA ASP A 158 -2.11 -44.50 -14.84
C ASP A 158 -2.22 -45.71 -13.90
N ALA A 159 -1.14 -46.11 -13.22
CA ALA A 159 -1.19 -47.15 -12.19
C ALA A 159 -2.10 -46.74 -11.03
N HIS A 160 -2.06 -45.47 -10.61
CA HIS A 160 -2.93 -44.95 -9.56
C HIS A 160 -4.40 -44.95 -9.98
N PHE A 161 -4.75 -44.49 -11.18
CA PHE A 161 -6.14 -44.48 -11.66
C PHE A 161 -6.65 -45.88 -12.01
N ALA A 162 -5.79 -46.79 -12.47
CA ALA A 162 -6.10 -48.21 -12.63
C ALA A 162 -6.36 -48.89 -11.28
N ALA A 163 -5.56 -48.56 -10.24
CA ALA A 163 -5.78 -49.04 -8.88
C ALA A 163 -7.01 -48.40 -8.23
N ALA A 164 -7.27 -47.11 -8.45
CA ALA A 164 -8.45 -46.40 -7.93
C ALA A 164 -9.76 -46.82 -8.62
N GLY A 165 -9.69 -47.47 -9.79
CA GLY A 165 -10.82 -48.13 -10.45
C GLY A 165 -11.28 -49.42 -9.74
N GLY A 166 -10.48 -49.98 -8.82
CA GLY A 166 -10.86 -51.09 -7.94
C GLY A 166 -10.81 -50.62 -6.49
N GLY A 167 -11.97 -50.31 -5.91
CA GLY A 167 -12.07 -49.59 -4.63
C GLY A 167 -11.16 -50.10 -3.50
N GLY A 168 -10.51 -49.16 -2.81
CA GLY A 168 -9.79 -49.40 -1.56
C GLY A 168 -8.63 -48.43 -1.38
N GLY A 169 -8.77 -47.49 -0.45
CA GLY A 169 -7.74 -46.49 -0.14
C GLY A 169 -6.48 -47.09 0.49
N GLY A 170 -5.33 -46.60 0.05
CA GLY A 170 -4.03 -46.87 0.66
C GLY A 170 -2.92 -46.85 -0.38
N GLY A 171 -2.08 -45.82 -0.39
CA GLY A 171 -0.92 -45.78 -1.32
C GLY A 171 -0.22 -44.44 -1.50
N GLY A 172 -0.49 -43.42 -0.67
CA GLY A 172 0.15 -42.10 -0.81
C GLY A 172 1.67 -42.11 -0.62
N GLY A 173 2.22 -43.03 0.19
CA GLY A 173 3.65 -43.07 0.50
C GLY A 173 4.55 -43.58 -0.64
N GLU A 174 4.05 -44.49 -1.46
CA GLU A 174 4.83 -45.10 -2.54
C GLU A 174 4.99 -44.14 -3.73
N VAL A 175 3.97 -43.32 -3.99
CA VAL A 175 4.01 -42.22 -4.96
C VAL A 175 5.01 -41.14 -4.54
N MET A 176 5.11 -40.85 -3.24
CA MET A 176 6.04 -39.83 -2.72
C MET A 176 7.51 -40.25 -2.85
N ALA A 177 7.84 -41.51 -2.57
CA ALA A 177 9.19 -42.03 -2.79
C ALA A 177 9.61 -41.99 -4.27
N GLN A 178 8.66 -42.23 -5.19
CA GLN A 178 8.90 -42.15 -6.64
C GLN A 178 9.02 -40.71 -7.15
N LEU A 179 8.27 -39.76 -6.58
CA LEU A 179 8.41 -38.32 -6.87
C LEU A 179 9.70 -37.72 -6.26
N GLU A 180 10.17 -38.21 -5.12
CA GLU A 180 11.45 -37.81 -4.54
C GLU A 180 12.65 -38.26 -5.38
N ALA A 181 12.58 -39.44 -6.01
CA ALA A 181 13.59 -39.86 -6.97
C ALA A 181 13.72 -38.89 -8.18
N LEU A 182 12.63 -38.20 -8.54
CA LEU A 182 12.61 -37.19 -9.62
C LEU A 182 13.23 -35.84 -9.24
N ARG A 183 13.46 -35.56 -7.95
CA ARG A 183 14.13 -34.32 -7.49
C ARG A 183 15.60 -34.22 -7.89
N SER A 184 16.21 -35.34 -8.27
CA SER A 184 17.59 -35.42 -8.74
C SER A 184 17.80 -34.83 -10.14
N LEU A 185 16.75 -34.39 -10.83
CA LEU A 185 16.79 -33.92 -12.23
C LEU A 185 16.75 -32.39 -12.33
N GLY A 186 17.87 -31.79 -12.75
CA GLY A 186 17.93 -30.39 -13.19
C GLY A 186 17.37 -30.18 -14.61
N GLY A 187 17.05 -28.92 -14.95
CA GLY A 187 16.66 -28.52 -16.32
C GLY A 187 15.16 -28.28 -16.54
N SER A 188 14.70 -28.36 -17.81
CA SER A 188 13.33 -27.99 -18.23
C SER A 188 12.21 -28.79 -17.57
N ASP A 189 12.53 -29.96 -17.04
CA ASP A 189 11.53 -30.88 -16.49
C ASP A 189 11.14 -30.53 -15.03
N ALA A 190 12.05 -29.91 -14.27
CA ALA A 190 11.72 -29.28 -12.99
C ALA A 190 10.75 -28.09 -13.17
N ALA A 191 10.86 -27.37 -14.29
CA ALA A 191 9.97 -26.25 -14.60
C ALA A 191 8.54 -26.72 -14.97
N LYS A 192 8.42 -27.85 -15.69
CA LYS A 192 7.13 -28.47 -16.03
C LYS A 192 6.39 -29.00 -14.80
N LEU A 193 7.09 -29.65 -13.89
CA LEU A 193 6.51 -30.19 -12.65
C LEU A 193 6.08 -29.07 -11.69
N ARG A 194 6.90 -28.01 -11.54
CA ARG A 194 6.55 -26.81 -10.76
C ARG A 194 5.32 -26.09 -11.31
N SER A 195 5.13 -26.08 -12.63
CA SER A 195 3.95 -25.46 -13.26
C SER A 195 2.65 -26.24 -13.01
N GLY A 196 2.71 -27.57 -12.91
CA GLY A 196 1.57 -28.41 -12.51
C GLY A 196 1.23 -28.28 -11.02
N LEU A 197 2.25 -28.16 -10.16
CA LEU A 197 2.08 -27.87 -8.73
C LEU A 197 1.48 -26.48 -8.49
N TYR A 198 1.88 -25.47 -9.28
CA TYR A 198 1.35 -24.11 -9.22
C TYR A 198 -0.18 -24.06 -9.43
N CYS A 199 -0.71 -24.89 -10.33
CA CYS A 199 -2.16 -25.02 -10.54
C CYS A 199 -2.89 -25.69 -9.37
N LEU A 200 -2.21 -26.52 -8.58
CA LEU A 200 -2.77 -27.14 -7.37
C LEU A 200 -2.73 -26.19 -6.16
N LEU A 201 -1.87 -25.18 -6.15
CA LEU A 201 -1.66 -24.27 -5.03
C LEU A 201 -2.63 -23.08 -4.98
N ARG A 202 -3.41 -22.84 -6.04
CA ARG A 202 -4.36 -21.73 -6.14
C ARG A 202 -5.77 -22.13 -5.72
N ASP A 203 -6.44 -21.29 -4.94
CA ASP A 203 -7.87 -21.46 -4.66
C ASP A 203 -8.70 -21.17 -5.93
N SER A 204 -9.72 -21.99 -6.14
CA SER A 204 -10.72 -21.93 -7.22
C SER A 204 -12.13 -21.92 -6.63
N ALA A 205 -12.89 -20.83 -6.79
CA ALA A 205 -14.25 -20.69 -6.24
C ALA A 205 -15.27 -21.77 -6.72
N VAL A 206 -14.85 -22.71 -7.57
CA VAL A 206 -15.68 -23.76 -8.19
C VAL A 206 -15.26 -25.18 -7.77
N ALA A 207 -14.15 -25.35 -7.03
CA ALA A 207 -13.70 -26.66 -6.58
C ALA A 207 -14.53 -27.17 -5.38
N PRO A 208 -14.95 -28.44 -5.36
CA PRO A 208 -15.67 -29.00 -4.22
C PRO A 208 -14.85 -28.93 -2.92
N LEU A 209 -15.52 -28.68 -1.77
CA LEU A 209 -14.90 -28.65 -0.43
C LEU A 209 -14.06 -29.90 -0.13
N ARG A 210 -14.45 -31.07 -0.66
CA ARG A 210 -13.68 -32.31 -0.52
C ARG A 210 -12.35 -32.28 -1.27
N THR A 211 -12.32 -31.65 -2.45
CA THR A 211 -11.09 -31.44 -3.23
C THR A 211 -10.14 -30.52 -2.47
N TYR A 212 -10.68 -29.49 -1.81
CA TYR A 212 -9.91 -28.63 -0.90
C TYR A 212 -9.36 -29.40 0.29
N ALA A 213 -10.18 -30.15 1.01
CA ALA A 213 -9.73 -30.94 2.16
C ALA A 213 -8.65 -31.96 1.78
N LEU A 214 -8.74 -32.60 0.62
CA LEU A 214 -7.73 -33.55 0.12
C LEU A 214 -6.45 -32.85 -0.33
N ARG A 215 -6.56 -31.71 -1.04
CA ARG A 215 -5.44 -30.85 -1.40
C ARG A 215 -4.72 -30.36 -0.14
N ASP A 216 -5.46 -29.83 0.82
CA ASP A 216 -4.92 -29.23 2.04
C ASP A 216 -4.31 -30.30 2.94
N ALA A 217 -4.89 -31.50 3.03
CA ALA A 217 -4.28 -32.64 3.70
C ALA A 217 -2.96 -33.06 3.04
N TRP A 218 -2.89 -33.02 1.70
CA TRP A 218 -1.68 -33.33 0.93
C TRP A 218 -0.60 -32.22 1.03
N LEU A 219 -1.00 -30.94 1.02
CA LEU A 219 -0.10 -29.81 1.27
C LEU A 219 0.39 -29.78 2.74
N ALA A 220 -0.46 -30.19 3.68
CA ALA A 220 -0.11 -30.35 5.09
C ALA A 220 0.85 -31.52 5.32
N SER A 221 0.77 -32.61 4.53
CA SER A 221 1.77 -33.67 4.57
C SER A 221 3.09 -33.22 3.93
N LEU A 222 3.04 -32.51 2.80
CA LEU A 222 4.23 -31.95 2.13
C LEU A 222 4.98 -30.93 3.01
N SER A 223 4.27 -30.03 3.70
CA SER A 223 4.88 -29.00 4.57
C SER A 223 5.49 -29.55 5.86
N LYS A 224 5.20 -30.81 6.24
CA LYS A 224 5.93 -31.52 7.31
C LYS A 224 7.30 -32.01 6.85
N GLU A 225 7.51 -32.17 5.54
CA GLU A 225 8.71 -32.79 4.95
C GLU A 225 9.53 -31.82 4.08
N LEU A 226 8.99 -30.64 3.75
CA LEU A 226 9.63 -29.62 2.91
C LEU A 226 9.77 -28.29 3.66
N PRO A 227 10.96 -28.00 4.22
CA PRO A 227 11.21 -26.75 4.92
C PRO A 227 11.20 -25.50 4.02
N ALA A 228 11.29 -25.65 2.68
CA ALA A 228 11.53 -24.54 1.76
C ALA A 228 10.42 -24.40 0.72
N HIS A 229 9.38 -23.63 1.05
CA HIS A 229 8.45 -23.11 0.05
C HIS A 229 9.07 -21.85 -0.58
N PRO A 230 9.20 -21.73 -1.92
CA PRO A 230 9.96 -20.63 -2.56
C PRO A 230 9.38 -19.22 -2.35
N LEU A 231 8.17 -19.10 -1.81
CA LEU A 231 7.53 -17.82 -1.44
C LEU A 231 7.70 -17.43 0.03
N TYR A 232 8.10 -18.35 0.92
CA TYR A 232 8.22 -18.08 2.35
C TYR A 232 9.69 -18.19 2.76
N LYS A 233 10.23 -17.13 3.37
CA LYS A 233 11.60 -17.16 3.88
C LYS A 233 11.68 -18.04 5.15
N PRO A 234 12.87 -18.56 5.51
CA PRO A 234 13.00 -19.57 6.57
C PRO A 234 12.51 -19.15 7.96
N ASP A 235 12.56 -17.85 8.26
CA ASP A 235 12.11 -17.24 9.52
C ASP A 235 10.69 -16.69 9.45
N TRP A 236 9.96 -16.87 8.33
CA TRP A 236 8.58 -16.41 8.19
C TRP A 236 7.57 -17.43 8.73
N PRO A 237 6.42 -16.99 9.27
CA PRO A 237 5.37 -17.92 9.62
C PRO A 237 4.79 -18.61 8.39
N LEU A 238 4.76 -19.95 8.41
CA LEU A 238 4.27 -20.75 7.28
C LEU A 238 2.75 -20.63 7.12
N ARG A 239 2.27 -20.68 5.87
CA ARG A 239 0.85 -20.59 5.43
C ARG A 239 -0.17 -21.25 6.36
N HIS A 240 0.13 -22.47 6.84
CA HIS A 240 -0.80 -23.30 7.63
C HIS A 240 -0.40 -23.47 9.10
N ARG A 241 0.59 -22.71 9.56
CA ARG A 241 0.96 -22.64 10.99
C ARG A 241 0.34 -21.38 11.58
N ALA A 242 -0.05 -21.45 12.85
CA ALA A 242 -0.41 -20.24 13.58
C ALA A 242 0.81 -19.31 13.69
N ILE A 243 0.57 -18.01 13.74
CA ILE A 243 1.62 -17.03 14.06
C ILE A 243 2.00 -17.25 15.54
N ASP A 244 3.21 -17.72 15.78
CA ASP A 244 3.79 -17.78 17.12
C ASP A 244 4.42 -16.43 17.47
N LEU A 245 3.73 -15.61 18.27
CA LEU A 245 4.20 -14.27 18.65
C LEU A 245 5.43 -14.29 19.59
N ARG A 246 5.92 -15.45 20.04
CA ARG A 246 7.21 -15.52 20.76
C ARG A 246 8.40 -15.53 19.81
N VAL A 247 8.14 -15.87 18.54
CA VAL A 247 9.15 -15.98 17.50
C VAL A 247 8.96 -14.89 16.47
N HIS A 248 7.74 -14.68 15.98
CA HIS A 248 7.46 -13.79 14.85
C HIS A 248 7.18 -12.34 15.23
N ASP A 249 7.20 -11.99 16.53
CA ASP A 249 7.33 -10.60 16.97
C ASP A 249 8.80 -10.13 16.92
N LEU A 250 9.75 -11.08 16.90
CA LEU A 250 11.18 -10.80 16.92
C LEU A 250 11.67 -10.32 15.55
N PRO A 251 12.79 -9.59 15.49
CA PRO A 251 13.42 -9.17 14.25
C PRO A 251 13.75 -10.35 13.33
N HIS A 252 13.36 -10.23 12.06
CA HIS A 252 13.61 -11.26 11.05
C HIS A 252 14.96 -11.05 10.36
N ALA A 253 15.81 -12.07 10.40
CA ALA A 253 17.16 -12.01 9.83
C ALA A 253 17.14 -11.97 8.30
N SER A 254 16.13 -12.57 7.68
CA SER A 254 15.96 -12.62 6.23
C SER A 254 15.39 -11.33 5.63
N SER A 255 14.99 -10.38 6.47
CA SER A 255 14.32 -9.14 6.07
C SER A 255 15.31 -8.02 5.82
N MET A 256 15.12 -7.34 4.68
CA MET A 256 15.80 -6.10 4.34
C MET A 256 15.11 -4.90 4.95
N ILE A 257 13.78 -5.00 5.05
CA ILE A 257 12.90 -3.98 5.56
C ILE A 257 11.96 -4.65 6.56
N GLU A 258 11.75 -4.02 7.72
CA GLU A 258 10.88 -4.52 8.78
C GLU A 258 10.32 -3.39 9.64
N TRP A 259 9.06 -3.53 10.05
CA TRP A 259 8.25 -2.49 10.66
C TRP A 259 7.42 -3.07 11.82
N TRP A 260 7.37 -2.38 12.96
CA TRP A 260 6.47 -2.67 14.10
C TRP A 260 5.63 -1.45 14.40
N TYR A 261 4.30 -1.51 14.23
CA TYR A 261 3.41 -0.37 14.43
C TYR A 261 2.41 -0.63 15.55
N PHE A 262 2.24 0.34 16.43
CA PHE A 262 1.17 0.38 17.40
C PHE A 262 0.33 1.63 17.19
N HIS A 263 -0.98 1.43 17.09
CA HIS A 263 -1.94 2.51 17.08
C HIS A 263 -2.93 2.37 18.21
N ALA A 264 -3.42 3.49 18.75
CA ALA A 264 -4.49 3.49 19.74
C ALA A 264 -5.46 4.64 19.52
N HIS A 265 -6.75 4.32 19.52
CA HIS A 265 -7.83 5.28 19.75
C HIS A 265 -8.16 5.28 21.24
N LEU A 266 -8.04 6.43 21.87
CA LEU A 266 -8.09 6.57 23.31
C LEU A 266 -9.08 7.65 23.72
N ALA A 267 -9.66 7.50 24.91
CA ALA A 267 -10.44 8.51 25.56
C ALA A 267 -10.01 8.66 27.02
N ALA A 268 -9.93 9.90 27.50
CA ALA A 268 -9.83 10.19 28.92
C ALA A 268 -11.18 9.97 29.62
N ALA A 269 -11.18 10.03 30.96
CA ALA A 269 -12.38 9.81 31.77
C ALA A 269 -13.52 10.81 31.48
N ASP A 270 -13.19 12.01 30.99
CA ASP A 270 -14.14 13.06 30.60
C ASP A 270 -14.62 12.93 29.14
N GLY A 271 -14.17 11.90 28.42
CA GLY A 271 -14.50 11.66 27.02
C GLY A 271 -13.60 12.38 26.01
N THR A 272 -12.57 13.11 26.47
CA THR A 272 -11.62 13.78 25.58
C THR A 272 -10.87 12.75 24.71
N PRO A 273 -10.90 12.87 23.37
CA PRO A 273 -10.30 11.88 22.48
C PRO A 273 -8.80 12.11 22.30
N TYR A 274 -8.05 11.02 22.21
CA TYR A 274 -6.64 10.99 21.87
C TYR A 274 -6.38 9.90 20.83
N CYS A 275 -5.37 10.13 20.00
CA CYS A 275 -4.86 9.12 19.09
C CYS A 275 -3.35 9.01 19.28
N ALA A 276 -2.85 7.82 19.62
CA ALA A 276 -1.42 7.58 19.77
C ALA A 276 -0.94 6.63 18.67
N PHE A 277 0.25 6.92 18.14
CA PHE A 277 0.95 6.07 17.18
C PHE A 277 2.40 5.90 17.62
N ALA A 278 2.95 4.71 17.42
CA ALA A 278 4.37 4.43 17.61
C ALA A 278 4.84 3.38 16.60
N ALA A 279 5.97 3.63 15.96
CA ALA A 279 6.59 2.74 15.01
C ALA A 279 8.10 2.61 15.23
N LEU A 280 8.62 1.41 14.97
CA LEU A 280 10.03 1.17 14.70
C LEU A 280 10.19 0.65 13.28
N PHE A 281 11.16 1.22 12.58
CA PHE A 281 11.54 0.88 11.23
C PHE A 281 12.97 0.34 11.21
N ARG A 282 13.19 -0.80 10.56
CA ARG A 282 14.50 -1.40 10.32
C ARG A 282 14.69 -1.55 8.83
N VAL A 283 15.74 -0.93 8.30
CA VAL A 283 16.01 -0.91 6.87
C VAL A 283 17.48 -1.13 6.59
N ARG A 284 17.80 -1.99 5.62
CA ARG A 284 19.17 -2.22 5.15
C ARG A 284 19.49 -1.36 3.94
N VAL A 285 20.49 -0.50 4.06
CA VAL A 285 20.98 0.41 3.01
C VAL A 285 22.46 0.15 2.77
N GLY A 286 22.83 -0.28 1.56
CA GLY A 286 24.23 -0.63 1.24
C GLY A 286 24.83 -1.71 2.16
N GLY A 287 23.98 -2.64 2.64
CA GLY A 287 24.35 -3.69 3.61
C GLY A 287 24.34 -3.24 5.08
N GLU A 288 24.32 -1.93 5.35
CA GLU A 288 24.23 -1.37 6.71
C GLU A 288 22.77 -1.42 7.20
N LEU A 289 22.55 -1.96 8.41
CA LEU A 289 21.24 -1.93 9.05
C LEU A 289 21.05 -0.58 9.74
N LEU A 290 19.96 0.10 9.40
CA LEU A 290 19.56 1.39 9.93
C LEU A 290 18.24 1.23 10.67
N CYS A 291 18.14 1.80 11.87
CA CYS A 291 16.89 1.87 12.59
C CYS A 291 16.38 3.31 12.68
N HIS A 292 15.06 3.47 12.62
CA HIS A 292 14.39 4.75 12.80
C HIS A 292 13.13 4.54 13.63
N ALA A 293 12.86 5.42 14.58
CA ALA A 293 11.71 5.37 15.45
C ALA A 293 10.81 6.57 15.18
N HIS A 294 9.51 6.35 15.21
CA HIS A 294 8.52 7.40 15.07
C HIS A 294 7.42 7.23 16.12
N ALA A 295 6.88 8.33 16.60
CA ALA A 295 5.69 8.33 17.43
C ALA A 295 4.92 9.64 17.25
N SER A 296 3.61 9.58 17.40
CA SER A 296 2.78 10.79 17.37
C SER A 296 1.61 10.72 18.34
N LEU A 297 1.11 11.89 18.71
CA LEU A 297 -0.06 12.05 19.57
C LEU A 297 -0.97 13.13 18.98
N LEU A 298 -2.17 12.74 18.56
CA LEU A 298 -3.26 13.66 18.22
C LEU A 298 -4.08 13.92 19.48
N CYS A 299 -3.97 15.13 20.02
CA CYS A 299 -4.67 15.57 21.22
C CYS A 299 -5.98 16.24 20.83
N ARG A 300 -7.08 15.76 21.41
CA ARG A 300 -8.42 16.37 21.32
C ARG A 300 -8.95 16.49 19.88
N GLY A 301 -8.35 15.78 18.93
CA GLY A 301 -8.69 15.87 17.51
C GLY A 301 -8.19 17.13 16.80
N GLU A 302 -7.32 17.92 17.43
CA GLU A 302 -6.92 19.25 16.92
C GLU A 302 -5.40 19.42 16.85
N THR A 303 -4.69 19.02 17.90
CA THR A 303 -3.23 19.25 18.01
C THR A 303 -2.48 17.97 17.77
N HIS A 304 -1.68 17.92 16.70
CA HIS A 304 -0.84 16.77 16.38
C HIS A 304 0.61 17.06 16.76
N ALA A 305 1.17 16.25 17.64
CA ALA A 305 2.58 16.28 18.01
C ALA A 305 3.32 15.06 17.46
N TYR A 306 4.56 15.27 17.00
CA TYR A 306 5.38 14.24 16.37
C TYR A 306 6.74 14.11 17.06
N TYR A 307 7.22 12.88 17.11
CA TYR A 307 8.58 12.49 17.49
C TYR A 307 9.11 11.58 16.38
N SER A 308 10.28 11.89 15.84
CA SER A 308 10.90 11.07 14.80
C SER A 308 12.40 11.09 14.96
N CYS A 309 13.05 9.92 14.98
CA CYS A 309 14.45 9.82 15.35
C CYS A 309 15.15 8.64 14.68
N GLY A 310 16.27 8.92 14.01
CA GLY A 310 17.13 7.91 13.37
C GLY A 310 18.44 7.69 14.11
N GLU A 311 19.05 6.51 13.94
CA GLU A 311 20.36 6.21 14.54
C GLU A 311 21.48 7.17 14.08
N PRO A 312 22.53 7.41 14.90
CA PRO A 312 23.59 8.37 14.59
C PRO A 312 24.28 8.19 13.23
N HIS A 313 24.40 6.94 12.76
CA HIS A 313 25.06 6.63 11.49
C HIS A 313 24.11 6.62 10.28
N ALA A 314 22.79 6.71 10.49
CA ALA A 314 21.79 6.48 9.44
C ALA A 314 21.90 7.49 8.30
N ALA A 315 21.89 8.80 8.60
CA ALA A 315 22.00 9.85 7.57
C ALA A 315 23.28 9.70 6.73
N ALA A 316 24.41 9.40 7.38
CA ALA A 316 25.68 9.20 6.68
C ALA A 316 25.66 7.95 5.79
N ALA A 317 25.02 6.86 6.21
CA ALA A 317 24.85 5.67 5.39
C ALA A 317 23.95 5.94 4.17
N VAL A 318 22.86 6.68 4.34
CA VAL A 318 21.99 7.11 3.22
C VAL A 318 22.80 7.91 2.20
N LEU A 319 23.54 8.95 2.63
CA LEU A 319 24.36 9.77 1.74
C LEU A 319 25.44 8.97 0.98
N ARG A 320 25.99 7.91 1.59
CA ARG A 320 27.01 7.05 0.94
C ARG A 320 26.43 6.17 -0.15
N HIS A 321 25.28 5.57 0.11
CA HIS A 321 24.76 4.46 -0.69
C HIS A 321 23.59 4.86 -1.60
N ARG A 322 23.05 6.07 -1.46
CA ARG A 322 21.91 6.57 -2.24
C ARG A 322 22.24 7.90 -2.91
N GLN A 323 21.81 8.04 -4.15
CA GLN A 323 21.94 9.27 -4.92
C GLN A 323 20.54 9.74 -5.35
N PRO A 324 20.19 11.01 -5.11
CA PRO A 324 18.86 11.50 -5.40
C PRO A 324 18.62 11.60 -6.90
N ARG A 325 17.37 11.40 -7.33
CA ARG A 325 17.03 11.51 -8.75
C ARG A 325 17.13 12.96 -9.23
N ARG A 326 17.65 13.16 -10.45
CA ARG A 326 17.78 14.50 -11.06
C ARG A 326 16.45 15.22 -11.25
N THR A 327 15.34 14.49 -11.33
CA THR A 327 14.00 15.05 -11.52
C THR A 327 13.29 15.34 -10.20
N ASP A 328 13.73 14.74 -9.09
CA ASP A 328 13.08 14.84 -7.79
C ASP A 328 13.70 15.98 -6.96
N TYR A 329 13.03 17.13 -6.93
CA TYR A 329 13.58 18.31 -6.26
C TYR A 329 13.63 18.13 -4.74
N PHE A 330 12.64 17.46 -4.16
CA PHE A 330 12.52 17.30 -2.72
C PHE A 330 13.59 16.34 -2.19
N GLU A 331 13.81 15.22 -2.88
CA GLU A 331 14.87 14.27 -2.55
C GLU A 331 16.26 14.94 -2.60
N ARG A 332 16.53 15.78 -3.61
CA ARG A 332 17.78 16.54 -3.69
C ARG A 332 17.93 17.54 -2.55
N ALA A 333 16.87 18.26 -2.21
CA ALA A 333 16.89 19.24 -1.11
C ALA A 333 17.17 18.56 0.24
N MET A 334 16.53 17.41 0.51
CA MET A 334 16.81 16.63 1.71
C MET A 334 18.23 16.07 1.70
N HIS A 335 18.71 15.57 0.57
CA HIS A 335 20.08 15.08 0.44
C HIS A 335 21.11 16.20 0.71
N GLU A 336 20.87 17.42 0.21
CA GLU A 336 21.70 18.59 0.50
C GLU A 336 21.63 18.98 1.99
N ALA A 337 20.45 18.97 2.60
CA ALA A 337 20.28 19.23 4.03
C ALA A 337 21.07 18.22 4.88
N MET A 338 20.92 16.91 4.60
CA MET A 338 21.65 15.84 5.27
C MET A 338 23.16 15.99 5.12
N ALA A 339 23.64 16.35 3.93
CA ALA A 339 25.06 16.59 3.68
C ALA A 339 25.62 17.77 4.50
N LYS A 340 24.77 18.71 4.89
CA LYS A 340 25.10 19.84 5.80
C LYS A 340 24.85 19.52 7.28
N GLY A 341 24.48 18.30 7.62
CA GLY A 341 24.18 17.87 8.99
C GLY A 341 22.79 18.29 9.50
N ALA A 342 21.86 18.64 8.60
CA ALA A 342 20.48 18.96 8.93
C ALA A 342 19.53 17.84 8.49
N LEU A 343 18.46 17.60 9.26
CA LEU A 343 17.40 16.65 8.94
C LEU A 343 16.07 17.40 8.75
N PRO A 344 15.15 16.88 7.92
CA PRO A 344 13.81 17.46 7.81
C PRO A 344 13.07 17.28 9.14
N LEU A 345 12.43 18.33 9.66
CA LEU A 345 11.60 18.19 10.85
C LEU A 345 10.39 17.28 10.52
N PRO A 346 10.00 16.37 11.44
CA PRO A 346 10.44 16.24 12.83
C PRO A 346 11.61 15.28 13.06
N ASP A 347 12.32 14.81 12.03
CA ASP A 347 13.45 13.88 12.19
C ASP A 347 14.59 14.52 12.99
N ALA A 348 15.09 13.75 13.96
CA ALA A 348 16.27 14.06 14.75
C ALA A 348 17.27 12.89 14.73
N THR A 349 18.51 13.18 15.11
CA THR A 349 19.53 12.15 15.31
C THR A 349 19.50 11.69 16.75
N ALA A 350 19.41 10.37 16.96
CA ALA A 350 19.43 9.77 18.28
C ALA A 350 20.78 10.00 18.99
N ALA A 351 20.77 10.04 20.32
CA ALA A 351 22.01 10.14 21.09
C ALA A 351 22.86 8.86 21.02
N ARG A 352 22.22 7.70 20.83
CA ARG A 352 22.83 6.37 20.82
C ARG A 352 22.16 5.47 19.80
N ARG A 353 22.83 4.37 19.48
CA ARG A 353 22.24 3.29 18.68
C ARG A 353 21.05 2.66 19.39
N PHE A 354 20.09 2.19 18.62
CA PHE A 354 18.89 1.54 19.13
C PHE A 354 19.21 0.11 19.53
N THR A 355 18.46 -0.41 20.50
CA THR A 355 18.53 -1.82 20.88
C THR A 355 17.26 -2.51 20.41
N VAL A 356 17.41 -3.52 19.55
CA VAL A 356 16.31 -4.41 19.13
C VAL A 356 16.70 -5.81 19.51
N ARG A 357 16.00 -6.39 20.48
CA ARG A 357 16.30 -7.71 21.03
C ARG A 357 15.91 -8.82 20.07
N THR A 358 16.68 -9.90 20.07
CA THR A 358 16.46 -11.09 19.22
C THR A 358 16.03 -12.31 20.02
N ASP A 359 15.91 -12.19 21.34
CA ASP A 359 15.63 -13.28 22.29
C ASP A 359 14.27 -13.14 22.98
N ALA A 360 13.74 -11.91 23.07
CA ALA A 360 12.40 -11.56 23.52
C ALA A 360 11.99 -10.23 22.89
N PHE A 361 10.70 -9.93 22.82
CA PHE A 361 10.23 -8.67 22.23
C PHE A 361 10.64 -7.47 23.12
N GLY A 362 11.60 -6.69 22.63
CA GLY A 362 12.10 -5.51 23.32
C GLY A 362 12.85 -4.57 22.38
N ILE A 363 12.41 -3.31 22.35
CA ILE A 363 12.93 -2.22 21.53
C ILE A 363 13.21 -1.03 22.46
N GLU A 364 14.42 -0.49 22.38
CA GLU A 364 14.83 0.76 23.04
C GLU A 364 15.41 1.71 21.99
N ALA A 365 14.68 2.79 21.70
CA ALA A 365 14.98 3.74 20.64
C ALA A 365 14.89 5.19 21.15
N ASP A 366 15.99 5.62 21.77
CA ASP A 366 16.13 6.95 22.40
C ASP A 366 15.06 7.21 23.47
N ARG A 367 13.99 7.95 23.17
CA ARG A 367 12.84 8.19 24.08
C ARG A 367 11.72 7.14 23.98
N LEU A 368 11.70 6.35 22.91
CA LEU A 368 10.68 5.34 22.64
C LEU A 368 11.14 3.97 23.13
N SER A 369 10.29 3.27 23.87
CA SER A 369 10.50 1.88 24.29
C SER A 369 9.27 1.04 23.97
N MET A 370 9.48 -0.19 23.52
CA MET A 370 8.43 -1.18 23.28
C MET A 370 8.85 -2.51 23.88
N SER A 371 7.98 -3.15 24.64
CA SER A 371 8.28 -4.44 25.30
C SER A 371 7.04 -5.30 25.41
N LYS A 372 7.23 -6.58 25.67
CA LYS A 372 6.14 -7.54 25.88
C LYS A 372 6.34 -8.26 27.20
N ASP A 373 5.27 -8.35 27.98
CA ASP A 373 5.23 -9.21 29.15
C ASP A 373 4.93 -10.64 28.68
N GLU A 374 5.88 -11.56 28.85
CA GLU A 374 5.75 -12.95 28.39
C GLU A 374 4.68 -13.74 29.16
N ALA A 375 4.34 -13.32 30.38
CA ALA A 375 3.35 -14.02 31.20
C ALA A 375 1.91 -13.67 30.79
N SER A 376 1.63 -12.39 30.52
CA SER A 376 0.31 -11.91 30.11
C SER A 376 0.14 -11.86 28.58
N GLY A 377 1.24 -11.79 27.82
CA GLY A 377 1.25 -11.53 26.39
C GLY A 377 0.93 -10.07 26.03
N SER A 378 0.87 -9.17 27.02
CA SER A 378 0.56 -7.75 26.82
C SER A 378 1.80 -6.99 26.36
N TYR A 379 1.60 -6.01 25.48
CA TYR A 379 2.65 -5.11 25.03
C TYR A 379 2.62 -3.82 25.84
N ARG A 380 3.79 -3.26 26.17
CA ARG A 380 3.92 -1.93 26.73
C ARG A 380 4.70 -1.06 25.75
N VAL A 381 4.12 0.08 25.38
CA VAL A 381 4.70 1.07 24.47
C VAL A 381 4.78 2.40 25.22
N CYS A 382 5.99 2.92 25.39
CA CYS A 382 6.23 4.12 26.16
C CYS A 382 7.11 5.10 25.39
N LEU A 383 6.61 6.33 25.22
CA LEU A 383 7.36 7.49 24.76
C LEU A 383 7.54 8.43 25.94
N SER A 384 8.77 8.61 26.42
CA SER A 384 9.04 9.53 27.53
C SER A 384 8.87 10.99 27.09
N ALA A 385 8.20 11.79 27.91
CA ALA A 385 8.12 13.24 27.73
C ALA A 385 9.30 13.94 28.42
N ASP A 386 9.77 15.04 27.85
CA ASP A 386 10.57 16.07 28.51
C ASP A 386 9.74 17.35 28.63
N PRO A 387 8.99 17.53 29.74
CA PRO A 387 8.16 18.71 29.97
C PRO A 387 8.93 20.03 30.01
N ALA A 388 10.26 19.99 30.17
CA ALA A 388 11.10 21.16 30.18
C ALA A 388 11.58 21.56 28.78
N ALA A 389 11.30 20.75 27.76
CA ALA A 389 11.70 21.04 26.40
C ALA A 389 10.95 22.25 25.81
N PRO A 390 11.61 23.09 24.98
CA PRO A 390 10.96 24.21 24.32
C PRO A 390 9.73 23.79 23.51
N ALA A 391 8.68 24.62 23.49
CA ALA A 391 7.50 24.40 22.67
C ALA A 391 7.90 24.22 21.18
N GLY A 392 7.22 23.31 20.47
CA GLY A 392 7.52 23.01 19.06
C GLY A 392 8.66 22.02 18.82
N THR A 393 9.36 21.54 19.85
CA THR A 393 10.45 20.54 19.71
C THR A 393 9.96 19.09 19.61
N GLY A 394 8.66 18.83 19.81
CA GLY A 394 8.13 17.47 19.93
C GLY A 394 8.60 16.72 21.18
N ALA A 395 9.33 17.36 22.09
CA ALA A 395 9.83 16.74 23.31
C ALA A 395 8.90 16.86 24.52
N GLY A 396 7.97 17.82 24.52
CA GLY A 396 7.05 18.04 25.63
C GLY A 396 5.91 17.04 25.80
N PHE A 397 5.70 16.11 24.86
CA PHE A 397 4.61 15.12 24.92
C PHE A 397 5.15 13.70 25.12
N GLY A 398 4.27 12.80 25.59
CA GLY A 398 4.60 11.39 25.79
C GLY A 398 3.37 10.54 26.08
N PHE A 399 3.57 9.23 26.17
CA PHE A 399 2.53 8.29 26.57
C PHE A 399 3.15 7.00 27.11
N ASP A 400 2.42 6.30 27.97
CA ASP A 400 2.79 4.98 28.50
C ASP A 400 1.53 4.12 28.43
N LEU A 401 1.49 3.21 27.47
CA LEU A 401 0.30 2.46 27.08
C LEU A 401 0.57 0.96 27.15
N THR A 402 -0.36 0.23 27.73
CA THR A 402 -0.41 -1.22 27.71
C THR A 402 -1.49 -1.69 26.73
N PHE A 403 -1.12 -2.61 25.84
CA PHE A 403 -1.97 -3.22 24.82
C PHE A 403 -2.19 -4.69 25.12
N CYS A 404 -3.44 -5.10 25.27
CA CYS A 404 -3.83 -6.50 25.47
C CYS A 404 -4.63 -6.98 24.27
N ALA A 405 -4.11 -7.96 23.53
CA ALA A 405 -4.81 -8.53 22.37
C ALA A 405 -6.17 -9.11 22.80
N THR A 406 -7.24 -8.73 22.09
CA THR A 406 -8.59 -9.30 22.30
C THR A 406 -8.98 -10.27 21.18
N LYS A 407 -8.20 -10.30 20.10
CA LYS A 407 -8.33 -11.21 18.97
C LYS A 407 -6.97 -11.82 18.60
N PRO A 408 -6.95 -13.01 17.96
CA PRO A 408 -5.71 -13.60 17.48
C PRO A 408 -5.10 -12.76 16.33
N PRO A 409 -3.81 -12.93 16.05
CA PRO A 409 -3.17 -12.35 14.87
C PRO A 409 -3.86 -12.80 13.57
N VAL A 410 -4.03 -11.86 12.65
CA VAL A 410 -4.68 -12.01 11.36
C VAL A 410 -3.64 -11.83 10.27
N ARG A 411 -3.65 -12.72 9.28
CA ARG A 411 -2.77 -12.66 8.13
C ARG A 411 -3.30 -11.65 7.11
N ASN A 412 -2.45 -10.74 6.66
CA ASN A 412 -2.80 -9.80 5.59
C ASN A 412 -2.44 -10.36 4.21
N GLY A 413 -3.00 -9.78 3.16
CA GLY A 413 -2.74 -10.24 1.78
C GLY A 413 -3.12 -11.71 1.54
N VAL A 414 -2.32 -12.41 0.74
CA VAL A 414 -2.53 -13.84 0.47
C VAL A 414 -1.72 -14.65 1.48
N ASP A 415 -2.38 -15.08 2.56
CA ASP A 415 -1.81 -15.90 3.63
C ASP A 415 -0.61 -15.27 4.35
N GLY A 416 -0.63 -13.95 4.51
CA GLY A 416 0.42 -13.19 5.15
C GLY A 416 1.43 -12.62 4.16
N VAL A 417 1.32 -12.92 2.86
CA VAL A 417 2.24 -12.41 1.84
C VAL A 417 1.53 -11.36 0.98
N SER A 418 2.17 -10.21 0.80
CA SER A 418 1.63 -9.11 0.00
C SER A 418 1.39 -9.55 -1.47
N PRO A 419 0.19 -9.35 -2.04
CA PRO A 419 -0.14 -9.83 -3.39
C PRO A 419 0.75 -9.17 -4.47
N GLY A 420 0.99 -9.87 -5.58
CA GLY A 420 1.89 -9.39 -6.66
C GLY A 420 3.37 -9.73 -6.46
N ALA A 421 3.75 -10.24 -5.28
CA ALA A 421 5.09 -10.70 -5.00
C ALA A 421 5.31 -12.18 -5.42
N GLU A 422 5.42 -12.43 -6.73
CA GLU A 422 6.07 -13.66 -7.25
C GLU A 422 7.61 -13.51 -7.29
N SER A 423 8.15 -12.47 -6.65
CA SER A 423 9.53 -12.02 -6.72
C SER A 423 10.20 -11.92 -5.34
N ALA A 424 11.50 -11.71 -5.34
CA ALA A 424 12.33 -11.57 -4.14
C ALA A 424 11.96 -10.34 -3.27
N ASP A 425 11.17 -9.40 -3.80
CA ASP A 425 10.73 -8.17 -3.12
C ASP A 425 9.48 -8.38 -2.23
N ALA A 426 9.07 -9.63 -1.97
CA ALA A 426 7.90 -9.96 -1.14
C ALA A 426 8.02 -9.44 0.30
N MET A 427 6.89 -8.98 0.84
CA MET A 427 6.71 -8.66 2.26
C MET A 427 5.76 -9.67 2.91
N TYR A 428 6.07 -10.00 4.16
CA TYR A 428 5.19 -10.71 5.05
C TYR A 428 4.50 -9.74 6.00
N TYR A 429 3.20 -9.86 6.20
CA TYR A 429 2.41 -8.92 6.97
C TYR A 429 1.30 -9.61 7.75
N TYR A 430 1.22 -9.31 9.05
CA TYR A 430 0.09 -9.66 9.90
C TYR A 430 -0.27 -8.52 10.86
N SER A 431 -1.51 -8.57 11.36
CA SER A 431 -2.07 -7.59 12.29
C SER A 431 -2.65 -8.28 13.53
N ILE A 432 -2.60 -7.63 14.69
CA ILE A 432 -3.58 -7.85 15.76
C ILE A 432 -4.58 -6.70 15.67
N THR A 433 -5.69 -6.95 14.97
CA THR A 433 -6.64 -5.91 14.53
C THR A 433 -7.48 -5.32 15.66
N ARG A 434 -7.48 -5.93 16.85
CA ARG A 434 -8.13 -5.36 18.03
C ARG A 434 -7.40 -5.73 19.32
N MET A 435 -7.07 -4.70 20.07
CA MET A 435 -6.44 -4.77 21.39
C MET A 435 -7.17 -3.83 22.35
N GLN A 436 -7.19 -4.14 23.63
CA GLN A 436 -7.54 -3.16 24.65
C GLN A 436 -6.30 -2.33 24.98
N ALA A 437 -6.37 -1.02 24.80
CA ALA A 437 -5.30 -0.08 25.14
C ALA A 437 -5.66 0.68 26.42
N ARG A 438 -4.74 0.77 27.38
CA ARG A 438 -4.91 1.49 28.65
C ARG A 438 -3.59 2.10 29.10
N GLY A 439 -3.63 3.25 29.75
CA GLY A 439 -2.43 3.85 30.31
C GLY A 439 -2.58 5.34 30.54
N SER A 440 -1.56 6.12 30.18
CA SER A 440 -1.59 7.57 30.32
C SER A 440 -0.95 8.30 29.15
N VAL A 441 -1.42 9.52 28.89
CA VAL A 441 -0.85 10.47 27.92
C VAL A 441 -0.38 11.73 28.61
N ILE A 442 0.65 12.36 28.08
CA ILE A 442 1.15 13.68 28.48
C ILE A 442 1.02 14.57 27.24
N GLU A 443 0.17 15.57 27.32
CA GLU A 443 -0.05 16.54 26.24
C GLU A 443 1.19 17.43 26.03
N PRO A 444 1.47 17.87 24.80
CA PRO A 444 2.50 18.89 24.57
C PRO A 444 2.13 20.19 25.27
N PRO A 445 3.12 21.01 25.69
CA PRO A 445 2.85 22.35 26.20
C PRO A 445 2.14 23.19 25.13
N PRO A 446 1.20 24.06 25.52
CA PRO A 446 0.48 24.90 24.56
C PRO A 446 1.45 25.80 23.79
N THR A 447 1.30 25.85 22.47
CA THR A 447 2.08 26.76 21.62
C THR A 447 1.72 28.21 21.97
N PRO A 448 2.70 29.10 22.24
CA PRO A 448 2.41 30.49 22.49
C PRO A 448 1.73 31.13 21.26
N ALA A 449 0.71 31.95 21.49
CA ALA A 449 0.02 32.66 20.41
C ALA A 449 1.03 33.50 19.59
N PRO A 450 0.86 33.61 18.26
CA PRO A 450 1.71 34.47 17.45
C PRO A 450 1.66 35.91 18.00
N PRO A 451 2.79 36.65 17.99
CA PRO A 451 2.78 38.04 18.41
C PRO A 451 1.77 38.82 17.55
N THR A 452 0.92 39.62 18.19
CA THR A 452 0.01 40.52 17.49
C THR A 452 0.83 41.34 16.49
N PRO A 453 0.49 41.38 15.20
CA PRO A 453 1.25 42.17 14.23
C PRO A 453 1.31 43.61 14.73
N ALA A 454 2.52 44.17 14.78
CA ALA A 454 2.71 45.57 15.14
C ALA A 454 1.82 46.43 14.23
N PRO A 455 1.09 47.42 14.77
CA PRO A 455 0.28 48.31 13.94
C PRO A 455 1.16 48.88 12.84
N LEU A 456 0.72 48.71 11.59
CA LEU A 456 1.39 49.29 10.43
C LEU A 456 1.67 50.77 10.70
N PRO A 457 2.91 51.26 10.48
CA PRO A 457 3.17 52.68 10.60
C PRO A 457 2.20 53.43 9.68
N PRO A 458 1.63 54.57 10.12
CA PRO A 458 0.70 55.32 9.31
C PRO A 458 1.35 55.65 7.97
N THR A 459 0.69 55.27 6.88
CA THR A 459 1.11 55.65 5.53
C THR A 459 1.25 57.17 5.48
N PRO A 460 2.41 57.72 5.08
CA PRO A 460 2.54 59.16 4.96
C PRO A 460 1.57 59.64 3.88
N ASN A 461 0.67 60.54 4.27
CA ASN A 461 -0.22 61.24 3.35
C ASN A 461 0.61 61.81 2.21
N ALA A 462 0.29 61.41 0.97
CA ALA A 462 0.76 62.08 -0.23
C ALA A 462 0.07 63.45 -0.33
N GLY A 463 0.53 64.39 0.49
CA GLY A 463 0.25 65.82 0.37
C GLY A 463 1.35 66.45 -0.48
N SER A 464 0.98 66.88 -1.68
CA SER A 464 1.82 67.71 -2.54
C SER A 464 2.12 69.07 -1.90
N SER A 465 3.40 69.42 -1.75
CA SER A 465 3.87 70.81 -2.01
C SER A 465 5.39 70.92 -1.95
N ASN A 466 5.94 71.54 -2.99
CA ASN A 466 7.29 72.06 -3.16
C ASN A 466 7.90 72.74 -1.91
N GLY A 467 9.22 72.64 -1.75
CA GLY A 467 9.95 73.57 -0.88
C GLY A 467 11.41 73.19 -0.65
N HIS A 468 12.31 74.03 -1.15
CA HIS A 468 13.76 74.02 -1.04
C HIS A 468 14.39 73.93 0.37
N ALA A 469 15.64 73.43 0.35
CA ALA A 469 16.84 73.90 1.07
C ALA A 469 17.17 73.42 2.51
N ASP A 470 18.40 72.88 2.58
CA ASP A 470 19.47 73.08 3.58
C ASP A 470 19.30 72.76 5.07
N GLY A 471 20.30 72.05 5.61
CA GLY A 471 20.89 72.40 6.91
C GLY A 471 20.86 71.34 8.03
N ASN A 472 22.00 70.67 8.21
CA ASN A 472 22.75 70.39 9.46
C ASN A 472 22.11 69.86 10.77
N ASP A 473 22.92 68.97 11.40
CA ASP A 473 23.19 68.77 12.83
C ASP A 473 22.32 67.88 13.76
N ALA A 474 22.89 66.70 14.05
CA ALA A 474 23.43 66.23 15.35
C ALA A 474 22.55 66.02 16.63
N ASN A 475 22.76 64.80 17.19
CA ASN A 475 22.95 64.43 18.61
C ASN A 475 21.77 64.18 19.60
N GLY A 476 21.92 63.05 20.35
CA GLY A 476 21.50 62.91 21.77
C GLY A 476 20.51 61.78 22.09
N ARG A 477 20.95 60.52 22.31
CA ARG A 477 21.17 59.84 23.62
C ARG A 477 20.05 59.94 24.69
N ALA A 478 19.45 58.77 24.94
CA ALA A 478 19.32 58.01 26.21
C ALA A 478 18.40 58.47 27.38
N ALA A 479 17.66 57.46 27.90
CA ALA A 479 17.55 57.03 29.31
C ALA A 479 16.15 57.03 29.98
N ASN A 480 15.67 55.80 30.26
CA ASN A 480 15.20 55.21 31.54
C ASN A 480 14.28 55.92 32.55
N GLY A 481 13.34 55.13 33.09
CA GLY A 481 12.69 55.26 34.42
C GLY A 481 11.16 55.07 34.31
N VAL A 482 10.56 53.89 34.58
CA VAL A 482 10.20 53.27 35.88
C VAL A 482 9.49 54.23 36.84
N ASP A 483 8.18 54.05 37.07
CA ASP A 483 7.63 53.87 38.43
C ASP A 483 6.17 53.33 38.46
N ASN A 484 5.88 52.66 39.57
CA ASN A 484 4.69 51.91 39.99
C ASN A 484 3.54 52.79 40.48
N GLY A 485 2.33 52.22 40.62
CA GLY A 485 1.35 52.80 41.55
C GLY A 485 -0.09 52.30 41.57
N ARG A 486 -0.33 51.29 42.43
CA ARG A 486 -1.48 51.14 43.37
C ARG A 486 -2.90 50.79 42.90
N ALA A 487 -3.48 49.87 43.68
CA ALA A 487 -4.83 49.35 43.70
C ALA A 487 -5.77 50.10 44.68
N ALA A 488 -7.09 50.00 44.47
CA ALA A 488 -8.12 50.13 45.51
C ALA A 488 -9.44 49.42 45.09
N ASN A 489 -10.11 48.83 46.09
CA ASN A 489 -11.26 47.92 46.06
C ASN A 489 -12.65 48.60 45.88
N GLY A 490 -13.67 47.80 45.50
CA GLY A 490 -15.09 48.09 45.75
C GLY A 490 -16.09 47.05 45.18
N LEU A 491 -16.82 46.35 46.06
CA LEU A 491 -17.99 45.46 45.84
C LEU A 491 -19.22 46.32 45.41
N ASP A 492 -20.31 45.90 44.75
CA ASP A 492 -21.20 44.74 44.91
C ASP A 492 -22.30 44.67 43.80
N SER A 493 -22.84 43.45 43.58
CA SER A 493 -24.19 43.04 43.11
C SER A 493 -24.66 43.20 41.64
N GLY A 494 -25.16 42.08 41.05
CA GLY A 494 -26.13 42.14 39.91
C GLY A 494 -26.07 41.12 38.76
N VAL A 495 -26.12 39.81 39.02
CA VAL A 495 -26.88 38.74 38.30
C VAL A 495 -26.96 38.68 36.73
N VAL A 496 -26.46 37.55 36.18
CA VAL A 496 -26.80 36.80 34.91
C VAL A 496 -25.81 36.84 33.71
N ASN A 497 -25.38 35.62 33.34
CA ASN A 497 -24.67 35.13 32.13
C ASN A 497 -23.19 35.54 31.98
N GLY A 498 -22.20 34.65 31.86
CA GLY A 498 -22.20 33.21 31.57
C GLY A 498 -21.08 32.91 30.58
N ARG A 499 -19.88 32.60 31.09
CA ARG A 499 -18.78 31.75 30.53
C ARG A 499 -17.42 32.24 31.03
N ALA A 500 -16.81 31.42 31.87
CA ALA A 500 -15.52 31.65 32.49
C ALA A 500 -14.39 31.37 31.47
N ASN A 501 -13.60 32.41 31.17
CA ASN A 501 -12.21 32.26 30.77
C ASN A 501 -11.36 32.50 32.02
N GLY A 502 -10.73 31.43 32.51
CA GLY A 502 -9.78 31.49 33.62
C GLY A 502 -8.68 30.47 33.39
N HIS A 503 -7.68 30.82 32.58
CA HIS A 503 -6.38 30.13 32.58
C HIS A 503 -5.60 30.67 33.77
N ALA A 504 -5.48 29.85 34.82
CA ALA A 504 -4.45 30.02 35.84
C ALA A 504 -3.18 29.31 35.35
N ALA A 505 -2.08 30.08 35.29
CA ALA A 505 -0.74 29.59 35.02
C ALA A 505 -0.23 28.68 36.14
N GLY A 506 0.52 27.63 35.76
CA GLY A 506 1.32 26.81 36.67
C GLY A 506 0.78 25.40 36.90
N ALA A 507 0.86 24.51 35.91
CA ALA A 507 0.79 23.08 36.13
C ALA A 507 1.88 22.40 35.30
N GLY A 508 2.77 21.65 35.95
CA GLY A 508 3.68 20.73 35.26
C GLY A 508 2.88 19.74 34.40
N ALA A 509 3.50 19.18 33.37
CA ALA A 509 2.81 18.27 32.46
C ALA A 509 2.19 17.09 33.24
N VAL A 510 0.86 17.03 33.30
CA VAL A 510 0.11 16.01 34.05
C VAL A 510 -0.16 14.82 33.14
N ALA A 511 0.19 13.62 33.61
CA ALA A 511 -0.19 12.38 32.93
C ALA A 511 -1.70 12.14 33.10
N LEU A 512 -2.44 12.11 32.00
CA LEU A 512 -3.88 11.90 31.95
C LEU A 512 -4.18 10.42 31.72
N PRO A 513 -4.98 9.76 32.58
CA PRO A 513 -5.36 8.36 32.38
C PRO A 513 -6.29 8.23 31.17
N VAL A 514 -6.02 7.23 30.33
CA VAL A 514 -6.75 6.98 29.09
C VAL A 514 -6.99 5.49 28.87
N GLN A 515 -8.04 5.18 28.12
CA GLN A 515 -8.37 3.83 27.67
C GLN A 515 -9.03 3.84 26.29
N GLY A 516 -8.96 2.73 25.57
CA GLY A 516 -9.69 2.54 24.33
C GLY A 516 -9.25 1.30 23.56
N ASP A 517 -9.32 1.38 22.24
CA ASP A 517 -8.98 0.29 21.32
C ASP A 517 -7.59 0.53 20.72
N GLY A 518 -6.82 -0.55 20.62
CA GLY A 518 -5.50 -0.58 20.02
C GLY A 518 -5.43 -1.49 18.81
N TRP A 519 -4.36 -1.33 18.04
CA TRP A 519 -4.01 -2.07 16.84
C TRP A 519 -2.50 -2.30 16.83
N TYR A 520 -2.07 -3.48 16.39
CA TYR A 520 -0.65 -3.80 16.17
C TYR A 520 -0.46 -4.37 14.77
N ASP A 521 0.52 -3.84 14.05
CA ASP A 521 0.96 -4.33 12.75
C ASP A 521 2.43 -4.73 12.77
N HIS A 522 2.74 -5.82 12.07
CA HIS A 522 4.10 -6.29 11.89
C HIS A 522 4.33 -6.70 10.44
N GLU A 523 5.20 -5.98 9.74
CA GLU A 523 5.50 -6.21 8.33
C GLU A 523 7.01 -6.35 8.09
N PHE A 524 7.44 -7.34 7.32
CA PHE A 524 8.86 -7.67 7.16
C PHE A 524 9.15 -8.41 5.84
N GLY A 525 10.22 -8.05 5.15
CA GLY A 525 10.61 -8.70 3.88
C GLY A 525 11.60 -7.93 3.01
N GLY A 526 11.47 -8.06 1.68
CA GLY A 526 12.33 -7.42 0.66
C GLY A 526 13.61 -8.20 0.26
N ASP A 527 14.18 -7.92 -0.92
CA ASP A 527 15.42 -8.58 -1.42
C ASP A 527 16.70 -7.76 -1.17
N GLY A 528 17.78 -8.43 -0.77
CA GLY A 528 19.12 -7.87 -0.60
C GLY A 528 19.96 -7.81 -1.88
N ALA A 529 19.56 -8.49 -2.96
CA ALA A 529 20.36 -8.61 -4.18
C ALA A 529 20.47 -7.30 -5.01
N LYS A 530 19.65 -6.28 -4.74
CA LYS A 530 19.74 -4.95 -5.40
C LYS A 530 20.68 -3.98 -4.68
N GLY A 531 21.35 -4.42 -3.61
CA GLY A 531 22.28 -3.62 -2.80
C GLY A 531 23.74 -3.66 -3.24
N GLU A 532 24.13 -4.51 -4.20
CA GLU A 532 25.48 -4.44 -4.78
C GLU A 532 25.51 -3.32 -5.82
N ALA A 533 26.32 -2.29 -5.53
CA ALA A 533 26.65 -1.26 -6.50
C ALA A 533 27.19 -1.94 -7.77
N PRO A 534 26.69 -1.61 -8.97
CA PRO A 534 27.27 -2.15 -10.19
C PRO A 534 28.73 -1.71 -10.25
N THR A 535 29.65 -2.67 -10.20
CA THR A 535 31.05 -2.46 -10.53
C THR A 535 31.13 -2.21 -12.03
N GLY A 536 31.08 -0.94 -12.45
CA GLY A 536 31.31 -0.57 -13.83
C GLY A 536 30.77 0.82 -14.19
N ASP A 537 31.61 1.61 -14.85
CA ASP A 537 31.37 2.98 -15.34
C ASP A 537 30.26 3.09 -16.42
N ALA A 538 29.08 2.53 -16.16
CA ALA A 538 27.92 2.66 -17.03
C ALA A 538 26.79 3.34 -16.25
N ALA A 539 26.55 4.61 -16.56
CA ALA A 539 25.37 5.36 -16.14
C ALA A 539 24.09 4.59 -16.55
N SER A 540 23.54 3.81 -15.63
CA SER A 540 22.22 3.19 -15.74
C SER A 540 21.25 3.96 -14.84
N PRO A 541 20.09 4.40 -15.36
CA PRO A 541 19.07 5.06 -14.54
C PRO A 541 18.23 4.00 -13.82
N GLY A 542 18.10 4.11 -12.50
CA GLY A 542 17.12 3.32 -11.74
C GLY A 542 17.68 2.63 -10.49
N VAL A 543 18.05 3.41 -9.48
CA VAL A 543 18.08 2.94 -8.09
C VAL A 543 16.85 3.58 -7.42
N GLY A 544 15.97 2.75 -6.85
CA GLY A 544 14.58 3.10 -6.45
C GLY A 544 14.47 4.34 -5.58
N GLY A 545 13.42 5.14 -5.83
CA GLY A 545 13.28 6.50 -5.32
C GLY A 545 12.43 6.71 -4.07
N GLY A 546 12.02 5.67 -3.34
CA GLY A 546 11.28 5.84 -2.08
C GLY A 546 12.19 5.78 -0.86
N GLY A 547 12.40 6.88 -0.14
CA GLY A 547 13.04 6.98 1.18
C GLY A 547 14.20 6.01 1.45
N LEU A 548 14.22 5.39 2.64
CA LEU A 548 15.26 4.45 3.07
C LEU A 548 15.38 3.17 2.21
N GLY A 549 14.70 3.05 1.09
CA GLY A 549 14.82 1.89 0.18
C GLY A 549 13.48 1.26 -0.20
N LEU A 550 12.37 1.99 -0.04
CA LEU A 550 11.08 1.59 -0.54
C LEU A 550 11.12 1.56 -2.09
N PRO A 551 10.53 0.53 -2.73
CA PRO A 551 10.39 0.50 -4.17
C PRO A 551 9.54 1.69 -4.67
N ASP A 552 9.57 1.99 -5.97
CA ASP A 552 8.73 3.03 -6.59
C ASP A 552 7.25 2.58 -6.63
N VAL A 553 6.63 2.53 -5.45
CA VAL A 553 5.25 2.11 -5.21
C VAL A 553 4.44 3.28 -4.64
N GLN A 554 3.15 3.32 -4.98
CA GLN A 554 2.16 4.09 -4.26
C GLN A 554 1.30 3.13 -3.46
N TRP A 555 0.87 3.52 -2.27
CA TRP A 555 -0.09 2.72 -1.53
C TRP A 555 -1.10 3.56 -0.79
N VAL A 556 -2.26 2.93 -0.56
CA VAL A 556 -3.23 3.37 0.42
C VAL A 556 -3.59 2.16 1.27
N TRP A 557 -3.41 2.29 2.57
CA TRP A 557 -3.77 1.29 3.55
C TRP A 557 -4.85 1.84 4.48
N ALA A 558 -5.74 0.98 4.98
CA ALA A 558 -6.67 1.35 6.03
C ALA A 558 -6.94 0.19 7.00
N GLY A 559 -6.85 0.46 8.31
CA GLY A 559 -7.24 -0.45 9.37
C GLY A 559 -8.46 0.10 10.10
N LEU A 560 -9.59 -0.60 10.03
CA LEU A 560 -10.90 -0.13 10.54
C LEU A 560 -11.42 -1.05 11.63
N GLN A 561 -11.91 -0.46 12.72
CA GLN A 561 -12.55 -1.11 13.85
C GLN A 561 -14.01 -0.65 13.94
N LEU A 562 -14.94 -1.56 13.65
CA LEU A 562 -16.37 -1.27 13.61
C LEU A 562 -17.05 -1.59 14.96
N ASP A 563 -18.18 -0.93 15.23
CA ASP A 563 -18.99 -1.06 16.45
C ASP A 563 -19.75 -2.38 16.54
N ASP A 564 -19.99 -3.05 15.41
CA ASP A 564 -20.50 -4.43 15.35
C ASP A 564 -19.46 -5.49 15.82
N GLY A 565 -18.25 -5.04 16.14
CA GLY A 565 -17.13 -5.86 16.60
C GLY A 565 -16.35 -6.51 15.45
N SER A 566 -16.61 -6.18 14.20
CA SER A 566 -15.81 -6.59 13.04
C SER A 566 -14.70 -5.57 12.73
N GLU A 567 -13.73 -5.99 11.92
CA GLU A 567 -12.64 -5.14 11.43
C GLU A 567 -12.42 -5.32 9.93
N VAL A 568 -11.83 -4.31 9.31
CA VAL A 568 -11.42 -4.33 7.91
C VAL A 568 -9.97 -3.88 7.83
N VAL A 569 -9.12 -4.70 7.23
CA VAL A 569 -7.80 -4.27 6.74
C VAL A 569 -7.92 -4.10 5.24
N TYR A 570 -7.69 -2.91 4.72
CA TYR A 570 -7.69 -2.62 3.30
C TYR A 570 -6.27 -2.24 2.87
N ALA A 571 -5.84 -2.76 1.73
CA ALA A 571 -4.58 -2.35 1.11
C ALA A 571 -4.76 -2.24 -0.39
N ARG A 572 -4.37 -1.07 -0.92
CA ARG A 572 -4.12 -0.87 -2.33
C ARG A 572 -2.67 -0.50 -2.57
N THR A 573 -2.00 -1.22 -3.45
CA THR A 573 -0.63 -0.91 -3.88
C THR A 573 -0.59 -0.81 -5.39
N LEU A 574 0.07 0.23 -5.90
CA LEU A 574 0.31 0.47 -7.32
C LEU A 574 1.82 0.49 -7.56
N ASP A 575 2.30 -0.42 -8.39
CA ASP A 575 3.64 -0.34 -8.95
C ASP A 575 3.67 0.67 -10.10
N THR A 576 4.43 1.75 -9.91
CA THR A 576 4.54 2.85 -10.87
C THR A 576 5.48 2.54 -12.04
N THR A 577 6.27 1.46 -11.96
CA THR A 577 7.21 1.05 -13.01
C THR A 577 6.56 0.09 -14.01
N SER A 578 5.67 -0.80 -13.55
CA SER A 578 4.96 -1.75 -14.40
C SER A 578 3.59 -1.25 -14.89
N LEU A 579 3.14 -0.07 -14.42
CA LEU A 579 1.86 0.57 -14.78
C LEU A 579 0.62 -0.36 -14.61
N GLY A 580 0.73 -1.47 -13.87
CA GLY A 580 -0.22 -2.58 -14.07
C GLY A 580 -0.47 -3.54 -12.92
N SER A 581 0.32 -3.55 -11.83
CA SER A 581 -0.06 -4.33 -10.64
C SER A 581 -0.79 -3.42 -9.66
N ILE A 582 -2.12 -3.45 -9.72
CA ILE A 582 -2.98 -2.95 -8.66
C ILE A 582 -3.32 -4.15 -7.79
N VAL A 583 -2.78 -4.18 -6.59
CA VAL A 583 -3.39 -4.97 -5.52
C VAL A 583 -4.51 -4.13 -4.96
N ASP A 584 -5.73 -4.66 -4.92
CA ASP A 584 -6.86 -4.01 -4.28
C ASP A 584 -7.66 -5.07 -3.54
N LYS A 585 -7.40 -5.18 -2.23
CA LYS A 585 -7.91 -6.28 -1.41
C LYS A 585 -8.24 -5.79 -0.01
N ALA A 586 -9.24 -6.44 0.58
CA ALA A 586 -9.53 -6.31 2.00
C ALA A 586 -9.43 -7.67 2.71
N VAL A 587 -8.99 -7.65 3.95
CA VAL A 587 -9.18 -8.72 4.92
C VAL A 587 -10.31 -8.30 5.84
N LEU A 588 -11.36 -9.12 5.91
CA LEU A 588 -12.47 -8.92 6.82
C LEU A 588 -12.26 -9.82 8.03
N VAL A 589 -12.36 -9.25 9.23
CA VAL A 589 -12.23 -9.96 10.49
C VAL A 589 -13.56 -9.92 11.21
N GLY A 590 -14.09 -11.10 11.51
CA GLY A 590 -15.34 -11.26 12.25
C GLY A 590 -15.18 -10.94 13.74
N ARG A 591 -16.29 -10.77 14.44
CA ARG A 591 -16.32 -10.58 15.90
C ARG A 591 -15.68 -11.74 16.67
N ASP A 592 -15.73 -12.94 16.11
CA ASP A 592 -15.10 -14.16 16.60
C ASP A 592 -13.58 -14.25 16.32
N GLY A 593 -13.02 -13.28 15.59
CA GLY A 593 -11.63 -13.28 15.15
C GLY A 593 -11.38 -14.10 13.89
N ALA A 594 -12.39 -14.69 13.28
CA ALA A 594 -12.24 -15.39 12.00
C ALA A 594 -11.98 -14.37 10.88
N SER A 595 -10.91 -14.56 10.11
CA SER A 595 -10.54 -13.66 9.02
C SER A 595 -10.73 -14.29 7.65
N ARG A 596 -11.08 -13.47 6.65
CA ARG A 596 -11.14 -13.89 5.25
C ARG A 596 -10.81 -12.75 4.29
N ASN A 597 -10.21 -13.09 3.17
CA ASN A 597 -10.00 -12.14 2.07
C ASN A 597 -11.32 -11.77 1.38
N ALA A 598 -11.40 -10.55 0.86
CA ALA A 598 -12.51 -10.01 0.10
C ALA A 598 -12.02 -9.05 -0.98
N ASP A 599 -12.79 -8.95 -2.07
CA ASP A 599 -12.64 -7.84 -3.00
C ASP A 599 -13.21 -6.57 -2.37
N ALA A 600 -12.48 -5.48 -2.51
CA ALA A 600 -12.86 -4.17 -2.02
C ALA A 600 -12.48 -3.10 -3.05
N GLU A 601 -13.14 -1.95 -2.95
CA GLU A 601 -12.85 -0.78 -3.75
C GLU A 601 -12.86 0.45 -2.85
N MET A 602 -11.78 1.22 -2.84
CA MET A 602 -11.75 2.52 -2.17
C MET A 602 -11.56 3.67 -3.16
N ALA A 603 -12.39 4.70 -3.02
CA ALA A 603 -12.29 5.93 -3.81
C ALA A 603 -12.03 7.12 -2.89
N GLN A 604 -11.07 7.97 -3.24
CA GLN A 604 -10.89 9.27 -2.59
C GLN A 604 -12.01 10.21 -3.04
N VAL A 605 -12.79 10.72 -2.09
CA VAL A 605 -13.95 11.59 -2.34
C VAL A 605 -13.75 13.01 -1.77
N GLY A 606 -12.76 13.19 -0.90
CA GLY A 606 -12.30 14.48 -0.40
C GLY A 606 -10.78 14.54 -0.38
N ALA A 607 -10.22 15.75 -0.48
CA ALA A 607 -8.78 15.95 -0.51
C ALA A 607 -8.35 17.16 0.31
N TRP A 608 -7.16 17.06 0.89
CA TRP A 608 -6.44 18.14 1.53
C TRP A 608 -5.05 18.29 0.88
N THR A 609 -4.56 19.51 0.76
CA THR A 609 -3.24 19.79 0.18
C THR A 609 -2.34 20.33 1.29
N SER A 610 -1.22 19.65 1.54
CA SER A 610 -0.22 20.10 2.50
C SER A 610 0.36 21.45 2.09
N LEU A 611 0.57 22.34 3.06
CA LEU A 611 1.30 23.59 2.84
C LEU A 611 2.82 23.42 3.01
N ARG A 612 3.27 22.27 3.49
CA ARG A 612 4.69 21.95 3.71
C ARG A 612 5.30 21.31 2.48
N THR A 613 4.60 20.37 1.86
CA THR A 613 5.08 19.60 0.70
C THR A 613 4.31 19.89 -0.59
N PHE A 614 3.15 20.55 -0.50
CA PHE A 614 2.19 20.72 -1.59
C PHE A 614 1.63 19.42 -2.18
N ILE A 615 1.75 18.31 -1.44
CA ILE A 615 1.14 17.04 -1.80
C ILE A 615 -0.35 17.07 -1.45
N LYS A 616 -1.16 16.55 -2.38
CA LYS A 616 -2.61 16.45 -2.22
C LYS A 616 -2.98 15.04 -1.74
N TYR A 617 -3.31 14.94 -0.47
CA TYR A 617 -3.75 13.71 0.19
C TYR A 617 -5.28 13.58 0.18
N GLY A 618 -5.77 12.36 0.38
CA GLY A 618 -7.15 12.15 0.74
C GLY A 618 -7.43 12.64 2.16
N CYS A 619 -8.62 13.19 2.37
CA CYS A 619 -9.16 13.43 3.72
C CYS A 619 -10.53 12.77 3.93
N ARG A 620 -11.16 12.30 2.84
CA ARG A 620 -12.37 11.48 2.87
C ARG A 620 -12.31 10.39 1.81
N TRP A 621 -12.74 9.19 2.16
CA TRP A 621 -12.76 8.02 1.27
C TRP A 621 -14.09 7.30 1.35
N ALA A 622 -14.52 6.72 0.22
CA ALA A 622 -15.62 5.78 0.15
C ALA A 622 -15.07 4.38 -0.09
N LEU A 623 -15.24 3.48 0.86
CA LEU A 623 -14.83 2.08 0.79
C LEU A 623 -16.06 1.19 0.59
N ARG A 624 -15.97 0.25 -0.36
CA ARG A 624 -17.02 -0.72 -0.64
C ARG A 624 -16.45 -2.13 -0.60
N VAL A 625 -17.16 -3.04 0.07
CA VAL A 625 -16.88 -4.48 0.04
C VAL A 625 -18.14 -5.19 -0.47
N PRO A 626 -18.26 -5.41 -1.79
CA PRO A 626 -19.51 -5.89 -2.41
C PRO A 626 -20.00 -7.22 -1.83
N SER A 627 -19.08 -8.13 -1.50
CA SER A 627 -19.42 -9.46 -0.93
C SER A 627 -20.15 -9.41 0.42
N GLU A 628 -20.11 -8.28 1.12
CA GLU A 628 -20.78 -8.07 2.41
C GLU A 628 -21.87 -6.99 2.37
N GLU A 629 -22.14 -6.41 1.19
CA GLU A 629 -22.96 -5.20 1.06
C GLU A 629 -22.52 -4.12 2.06
N LEU A 630 -21.21 -4.00 2.27
CA LEU A 630 -20.60 -3.05 3.20
C LEU A 630 -20.19 -1.81 2.42
N VAL A 631 -20.71 -0.65 2.84
CA VAL A 631 -20.40 0.65 2.27
C VAL A 631 -20.03 1.58 3.42
N LEU A 632 -18.80 2.06 3.41
CA LEU A 632 -18.24 2.90 4.47
C LEU A 632 -17.74 4.22 3.88
N GLU A 633 -17.99 5.29 4.60
CA GLU A 633 -17.28 6.56 4.46
C GLU A 633 -16.26 6.67 5.60
N LEU A 634 -15.03 6.98 5.21
CA LEU A 634 -13.91 7.25 6.11
C LEU A 634 -13.63 8.74 6.03
N ALA A 635 -13.65 9.45 7.16
CA ALA A 635 -13.38 10.88 7.22
C ALA A 635 -12.26 11.17 8.22
N ALA A 636 -11.22 11.89 7.77
CA ALA A 636 -10.10 12.29 8.63
C ALA A 636 -10.59 13.09 9.84
N VAL A 637 -10.04 12.80 11.02
CA VAL A 637 -10.34 13.57 12.24
C VAL A 637 -9.68 14.94 12.18
N ALA A 638 -8.47 15.01 11.62
CA ALA A 638 -7.77 16.24 11.29
C ALA A 638 -7.19 16.11 9.87
N ASP A 639 -7.18 17.20 9.10
CA ASP A 639 -6.66 17.18 7.73
C ASP A 639 -5.13 17.03 7.71
N ASP A 640 -4.43 17.79 8.58
CA ASP A 640 -2.98 17.84 8.64
C ASP A 640 -2.41 16.74 9.54
N GLN A 641 -2.33 15.53 8.97
CA GLN A 641 -1.69 14.35 9.56
C GLN A 641 -0.54 13.86 8.66
N GLU A 642 0.09 14.78 7.93
CA GLU A 642 1.25 14.49 7.09
C GLU A 642 2.53 14.37 7.93
N LEU A 643 3.32 13.36 7.58
CA LEU A 643 4.63 13.10 8.15
C LEU A 643 5.71 13.19 7.06
N ILE A 644 6.59 14.17 7.22
CA ILE A 644 7.81 14.34 6.42
C ILE A 644 8.91 13.58 7.15
N SER A 645 9.50 12.57 6.51
CA SER A 645 10.59 11.81 7.11
C SER A 645 11.52 11.21 6.06
N VAL A 646 12.79 11.03 6.43
CA VAL A 646 13.79 10.34 5.61
C VAL A 646 13.44 8.87 5.34
N ILE A 647 12.57 8.28 6.16
CA ILE A 647 12.10 6.89 6.01
C ILE A 647 11.31 6.70 4.71
N ALA A 648 10.42 7.63 4.40
CA ALA A 648 9.52 7.57 3.26
C ALA A 648 9.46 8.97 2.62
N THR A 649 10.32 9.17 1.63
CA THR A 649 10.45 10.47 0.96
C THR A 649 9.39 10.63 -0.12
N PRO A 650 8.85 11.85 -0.29
CA PRO A 650 9.12 13.04 0.51
C PRO A 650 8.35 13.09 1.84
N ALA A 651 7.18 12.47 1.89
CA ALA A 651 6.28 12.42 3.02
C ALA A 651 5.17 11.41 2.74
N TYR A 652 4.52 10.95 3.80
CA TYR A 652 3.31 10.13 3.76
C TYR A 652 2.27 10.75 4.68
N TRP A 653 1.00 10.46 4.42
CA TRP A 653 -0.10 10.86 5.30
C TRP A 653 -0.52 9.64 6.10
N GLU A 654 -0.52 9.76 7.41
CA GLU A 654 -0.89 8.69 8.31
C GLU A 654 -1.76 9.26 9.41
N GLY A 655 -3.04 8.92 9.37
CA GLY A 655 -4.01 9.66 10.15
C GLY A 655 -5.24 8.89 10.57
N GLN A 656 -5.78 9.34 11.70
CA GLN A 656 -7.04 8.85 12.24
C GLN A 656 -8.20 9.25 11.34
N VAL A 657 -9.09 8.28 11.13
CA VAL A 657 -10.38 8.48 10.48
C VAL A 657 -11.53 8.05 11.38
N ARG A 658 -12.69 8.72 11.23
CA ARG A 658 -13.98 8.21 11.69
C ARG A 658 -14.62 7.43 10.56
N VAL A 659 -15.33 6.37 10.94
CA VAL A 659 -16.00 5.48 9.99
C VAL A 659 -17.51 5.56 10.21
N THR A 660 -18.25 5.77 9.14
CA THR A 660 -19.73 5.71 9.14
C THR A 660 -20.21 4.98 7.89
N GLY A 661 -21.31 4.25 7.96
CA GLY A 661 -21.84 3.59 6.78
C GLY A 661 -22.92 2.58 7.10
N SER A 662 -23.01 1.55 6.25
CA SER A 662 -23.92 0.43 6.50
C SER A 662 -23.36 -0.89 5.99
N ARG A 663 -23.82 -1.98 6.62
CA ARG A 663 -23.61 -3.37 6.20
C ARG A 663 -24.98 -3.98 5.94
N ARG A 664 -25.27 -4.38 4.70
CA ARG A 664 -26.58 -4.94 4.29
C ARG A 664 -27.76 -4.03 4.72
N GLY A 665 -27.55 -2.72 4.59
CA GLY A 665 -28.53 -1.69 4.97
C GLY A 665 -28.62 -1.38 6.47
N VAL A 666 -27.94 -2.13 7.36
CA VAL A 666 -27.89 -1.83 8.79
C VAL A 666 -26.77 -0.81 9.06
N PRO A 667 -27.05 0.30 9.76
CA PRO A 667 -26.02 1.29 10.10
C PRO A 667 -24.86 0.66 10.87
N VAL A 668 -23.64 1.07 10.53
CA VAL A 668 -22.41 0.68 11.22
C VAL A 668 -21.53 1.91 11.37
N CYS A 669 -20.86 2.06 12.49
CA CYS A 669 -19.90 3.13 12.71
C CYS A 669 -18.61 2.58 13.33
N GLY A 670 -17.58 3.41 13.40
CA GLY A 670 -16.31 2.98 13.93
C GLY A 670 -15.22 4.02 13.84
N VAL A 671 -14.01 3.55 14.06
CA VAL A 671 -12.78 4.32 14.01
C VAL A 671 -11.76 3.56 13.17
N GLY A 672 -10.73 4.24 12.71
CA GLY A 672 -9.64 3.58 12.05
C GLY A 672 -8.49 4.51 11.73
N PHE A 673 -7.56 3.96 10.96
CA PHE A 673 -6.40 4.64 10.44
C PHE A 673 -6.39 4.50 8.93
N VAL A 674 -5.93 5.54 8.25
CA VAL A 674 -5.58 5.49 6.83
C VAL A 674 -4.12 5.92 6.70
N GLU A 675 -3.36 5.19 5.91
CA GLU A 675 -2.03 5.57 5.47
C GLU A 675 -2.06 5.75 3.95
N GLN A 676 -1.47 6.83 3.45
CA GLN A 676 -1.40 7.13 2.04
C GLN A 676 0.00 7.65 1.67
N TYR A 677 0.63 6.95 0.74
CA TYR A 677 1.92 7.32 0.18
C TYR A 677 1.86 7.28 -1.35
N PHE A 678 2.42 8.31 -1.98
CA PHE A 678 2.35 8.50 -3.43
C PHE A 678 3.63 8.14 -4.17
N GLY A 679 4.61 7.55 -3.47
CA GLY A 679 5.92 7.35 -4.07
C GLY A 679 6.57 8.67 -4.45
N ALA A 680 7.76 8.56 -5.02
CA ALA A 680 8.54 9.74 -5.33
C ALA A 680 8.31 10.27 -6.77
N GLN A 681 7.35 9.71 -7.52
CA GLN A 681 7.01 10.17 -8.88
C GLN A 681 6.20 11.48 -8.94
N ASN A 682 5.73 12.00 -7.79
CA ASN A 682 4.90 13.21 -7.74
C ASN A 682 5.68 14.50 -7.39
N HIS A 683 7.03 14.49 -7.44
CA HIS A 683 7.85 15.61 -6.93
C HIS A 683 8.75 16.26 -7.98
N ASP A 684 8.27 16.28 -9.23
CA ASP A 684 8.80 17.23 -10.19
C ASP A 684 8.35 18.66 -9.87
N PHE A 685 9.14 19.63 -10.31
CA PHE A 685 8.91 21.04 -10.03
C PHE A 685 7.56 21.55 -10.56
N ARG A 686 7.06 20.96 -11.65
CA ARG A 686 5.78 21.36 -12.26
C ARG A 686 4.61 20.95 -11.37
N THR A 687 4.65 19.74 -10.82
CA THR A 687 3.62 19.21 -9.93
C THR A 687 3.56 20.02 -8.64
N MET A 688 4.73 20.35 -8.07
CA MET A 688 4.83 21.25 -6.93
C MET A 688 4.19 22.62 -7.22
N LEU A 689 4.56 23.27 -8.34
CA LEU A 689 3.96 24.55 -8.73
C LEU A 689 2.46 24.46 -8.97
N GLY A 690 1.97 23.33 -9.49
CA GLY A 690 0.55 23.04 -9.63
C GLY A 690 -0.16 23.06 -8.27
N GLY A 691 0.39 22.36 -7.27
CA GLY A 691 -0.14 22.35 -5.90
C GLY A 691 -0.12 23.74 -5.25
N VAL A 692 0.97 24.50 -5.41
CA VAL A 692 1.05 25.90 -4.96
C VAL A 692 -0.04 26.74 -5.60
N SER A 693 -0.18 26.66 -6.93
CA SER A 693 -1.19 27.42 -7.68
C SER A 693 -2.61 27.08 -7.24
N GLU A 694 -2.92 25.79 -7.03
CA GLU A 694 -4.24 25.35 -6.58
C GLU A 694 -4.57 25.92 -5.19
N VAL A 695 -3.62 25.83 -4.25
CA VAL A 695 -3.79 26.37 -2.90
C VAL A 695 -3.97 27.88 -2.91
N VAL A 696 -3.14 28.60 -3.67
CA VAL A 696 -3.22 30.07 -3.77
C VAL A 696 -4.56 30.49 -4.37
N LEU A 697 -4.95 29.91 -5.51
CA LEU A 697 -6.21 30.24 -6.17
C LEU A 697 -7.42 29.95 -5.26
N ARG A 698 -7.42 28.81 -4.56
CA ARG A 698 -8.47 28.47 -3.60
C ARG A 698 -8.58 29.48 -2.46
N ASN A 699 -7.46 29.90 -1.88
CA ASN A 699 -7.45 30.90 -0.80
C ASN A 699 -7.87 32.29 -1.32
N VAL A 700 -7.42 32.66 -2.52
CA VAL A 700 -7.86 33.90 -3.17
C VAL A 700 -9.35 33.86 -3.43
N GLU A 701 -9.91 32.77 -3.96
CA GLU A 701 -11.35 32.60 -4.20
C GLU A 701 -12.18 32.63 -2.91
N ALA A 702 -11.63 32.13 -1.79
CA ALA A 702 -12.29 32.19 -0.50
C ALA A 702 -12.43 33.64 0.04
N VAL A 703 -11.51 34.52 -0.31
CA VAL A 703 -11.52 35.95 0.08
C VAL A 703 -12.20 36.83 -0.97
N TYR A 704 -12.00 36.50 -2.24
CA TYR A 704 -12.49 37.21 -3.43
C TYR A 704 -13.14 36.22 -4.40
N PRO A 705 -14.37 35.74 -4.12
CA PRO A 705 -15.03 34.78 -4.99
C PRO A 705 -15.32 35.40 -6.35
N LEU A 706 -15.16 34.63 -7.43
CA LEU A 706 -15.38 35.07 -8.81
C LEU A 706 -16.82 35.54 -9.07
N ALA A 707 -17.78 35.00 -8.31
CA ALA A 707 -19.19 35.39 -8.32
C ALA A 707 -19.67 35.69 -6.89
N PRO A 708 -19.37 36.88 -6.34
CA PRO A 708 -19.67 37.18 -4.94
C PRO A 708 -21.18 37.33 -4.74
N SER A 709 -21.71 36.75 -3.65
CA SER A 709 -23.09 36.98 -3.26
C SER A 709 -23.25 38.43 -2.75
N ARG A 710 -24.48 38.94 -2.75
CA ARG A 710 -24.77 40.28 -2.18
C ARG A 710 -24.31 40.40 -0.72
N GLN A 711 -24.45 39.32 0.05
CA GLN A 711 -23.98 39.27 1.44
C GLN A 711 -22.46 39.36 1.53
N HIS A 712 -21.75 38.62 0.68
CA HIS A 712 -20.29 38.63 0.61
C HIS A 712 -19.75 40.02 0.22
N LEU A 713 -20.42 40.70 -0.73
CA LEU A 713 -20.09 42.09 -1.11
C LEU A 713 -20.32 43.08 0.05
N VAL A 714 -21.38 42.90 0.83
CA VAL A 714 -21.65 43.73 2.02
C VAL A 714 -20.59 43.52 3.10
N GLU A 715 -20.20 42.27 3.37
CA GLU A 715 -19.13 41.93 4.30
C GLU A 715 -17.78 42.55 3.86
N LEU A 716 -17.47 42.51 2.55
CA LEU A 716 -16.25 43.11 1.99
C LEU A 716 -16.22 44.64 1.97
N THR A 717 -17.38 45.31 1.90
CA THR A 717 -17.45 46.77 1.68
C THR A 717 -17.87 47.59 2.89
N ILE A 718 -18.53 46.98 3.88
CA ILE A 718 -19.16 47.69 5.01
C ILE A 718 -18.60 47.23 6.37
N SER A 719 -17.89 46.10 6.43
CA SER A 719 -17.26 45.66 7.67
C SER A 719 -16.03 46.53 8.01
N PRO A 720 -15.94 47.12 9.22
CA PRO A 720 -14.73 47.80 9.68
C PRO A 720 -13.58 46.83 9.95
N ASP A 721 -13.89 45.53 10.10
CA ASP A 721 -12.91 44.46 10.24
C ASP A 721 -12.61 43.83 8.87
N PRO A 722 -11.34 43.54 8.54
CA PRO A 722 -10.99 42.84 7.30
C PRO A 722 -11.71 41.48 7.23
N PRO A 723 -12.03 40.99 6.02
CA PRO A 723 -12.66 39.68 5.85
C PRO A 723 -11.83 38.62 6.60
N ARG A 724 -12.49 37.82 7.45
CA ARG A 724 -11.82 36.74 8.17
C ARG A 724 -11.29 35.75 7.13
N ALA A 725 -9.98 35.75 6.91
CA ALA A 725 -9.34 34.67 6.19
C ALA A 725 -9.70 33.35 6.88
N PRO A 726 -9.92 32.25 6.13
CA PRO A 726 -9.97 30.93 6.74
C PRO A 726 -8.71 30.73 7.61
N PRO A 727 -8.79 30.01 8.73
CA PRO A 727 -7.63 29.80 9.59
C PRO A 727 -6.48 29.25 8.76
N ILE A 728 -5.44 30.06 8.61
CA ILE A 728 -4.15 29.63 8.06
C ILE A 728 -3.59 28.65 9.09
N SER A 729 -3.13 27.49 8.63
CA SER A 729 -2.53 26.46 9.49
C SER A 729 -1.48 27.10 10.42
N PRO A 730 -1.45 26.74 11.72
CA PRO A 730 -0.57 27.34 12.73
C PRO A 730 0.93 27.18 12.48
N TYR A 731 1.33 26.49 11.41
CA TYR A 731 2.73 26.20 11.05
C TYR A 731 3.40 27.22 10.13
N LEU A 732 2.70 28.26 9.68
CA LEU A 732 3.38 29.45 9.16
C LEU A 732 3.88 30.27 10.36
N GLY A 733 5.09 29.95 10.82
CA GLY A 733 5.86 30.84 11.68
C GLY A 733 6.05 32.23 11.04
N PRO A 734 6.45 33.24 11.83
CA PRO A 734 6.59 34.63 11.37
C PRO A 734 7.57 34.80 10.20
#